data_AF-A0A1Z4LT36-F1
#
_entry.id   AF-A0A1Z4LT36-F1
#
_cell.length_a   1.000
_cell.length_b   1.000
_cell.length_c   1.000
_cell.angle_alpha   90.00
_cell.angle_beta   90.00
_cell.angle_gamma   90.00
#
_symmetry.space_group_name_H-M   'P 1'
#
loop_
_entity.id
_entity.type
_entity.pdbx_description
1 polymer ?
#
loop_
_entity_poly.entity_id
_entity_poly.type
_entity_poly.pdbx_seq_one_letter_code
_entity_poly.pdbx_strand_id
1 'polypeptide(L)'
;MTGGISLEPESITGYFALESEEGWENPFGIPDATLRNVGFQIGATYAPPFIDNIGIIGDLQFGNYDIASAVLFDTNDVDNFALVSTLNEPLSLLDLLTGPVASYALSQAGNKVGAINKVTNLLDNILDVTIESIDTDGDGENDPLISIVPVATTIAGIEIEEGFGVNGAINAWGQEGTIYLNANQSDGSIQGGLELERIDIGKGILVVEGSNGEDVNFDLSVSALETSFGGSAKVTFLGQELLDVDFSASQSGLEFAYTSDGIIQSALSVTLDDSGFAANGSMDFDVDFDVNLGSLGTVGIDASLNAYAEMSFDANGFNGSIDGSVNVYGETINFSLSLDVPPSDLSKLYDLIVDDIASAVKNAATSIFADVSEWANAVANGVVDASEDVANVAKNVYGASEQAAIDAYKTIGGTSTDIANGLRNTYSKTQGQITSLLKNNAYSLNDVGDALKSVYNLGSNAMANQLKQFYGVTGVGNYLKSGYNLSSNQMASVLKGASYGLNDVGNYLKSGFRLNSNQMASVLKGASYGLNDVGNYLKSGFRLNSSQMASVLKGASYGLNDVGNYLKSGYRLSSSSMTSVLKGAGYGLNDIGNFLESSYRLSAKDISKALKSVGFDTDDVGDFLRKDLGLSKNDALKTLKKAGFSGSSVKKLAKKFGFKKWWKF
;
A
#
# COMPACT_ATOMS: atom_id res chain seq x y z
N MET A 1 -66.81 -52.77 30.55
CA MET A 1 -67.79 -51.70 30.85
C MET A 1 -67.87 -51.52 32.36
N THR A 2 -67.40 -50.38 32.85
CA THR A 2 -67.49 -49.94 34.25
C THR A 2 -68.44 -48.73 34.31
N GLY A 3 -69.02 -48.43 35.46
CA GLY A 3 -69.92 -47.29 35.58
C GLY A 3 -70.30 -47.01 37.02
N GLY A 4 -70.66 -45.77 37.31
CA GLY A 4 -70.94 -45.30 38.64
C GLY A 4 -71.94 -44.16 38.64
N ILE A 5 -72.46 -43.87 39.83
CA ILE A 5 -73.33 -42.71 40.08
C ILE A 5 -72.74 -41.99 41.28
N SER A 6 -72.38 -40.73 41.10
CA SER A 6 -72.09 -39.79 42.18
C SER A 6 -73.34 -39.00 42.51
N LEU A 7 -73.61 -38.83 43.81
CA LEU A 7 -74.72 -38.02 44.30
C LEU A 7 -74.16 -36.80 45.02
N GLU A 8 -74.45 -35.64 44.48
CA GLU A 8 -74.11 -34.35 45.07
C GLU A 8 -75.38 -33.69 45.63
N PRO A 9 -75.27 -32.70 46.53
CA PRO A 9 -76.45 -32.08 47.15
C PRO A 9 -77.44 -31.49 46.14
N GLU A 10 -76.97 -31.04 44.97
CA GLU A 10 -77.76 -30.32 43.97
C GLU A 10 -77.77 -30.99 42.58
N SER A 11 -76.96 -32.05 42.39
CA SER A 11 -76.86 -32.78 41.13
C SER A 11 -76.63 -34.29 41.30
N ILE A 12 -76.92 -35.03 40.24
CA ILE A 12 -76.62 -36.45 40.12
C ILE A 12 -75.75 -36.65 38.87
N THR A 13 -74.56 -37.22 39.05
CA THR A 13 -73.63 -37.47 37.95
C THR A 13 -73.51 -38.96 37.72
N GLY A 14 -73.99 -39.42 36.57
CA GLY A 14 -73.84 -40.79 36.10
C GLY A 14 -72.70 -40.88 35.11
N TYR A 15 -71.89 -41.94 35.20
CA TYR A 15 -70.89 -42.22 34.19
C TYR A 15 -70.84 -43.71 33.84
N PHE A 16 -70.36 -43.98 32.63
CA PHE A 16 -70.02 -45.32 32.18
C PHE A 16 -68.80 -45.26 31.28
N ALA A 17 -67.90 -46.22 31.41
CA ALA A 17 -66.75 -46.41 30.53
C ALA A 17 -66.88 -47.72 29.76
N LEU A 18 -66.58 -47.67 28.48
CA LEU A 18 -66.57 -48.77 27.54
C LEU A 18 -65.15 -49.02 27.04
N GLU A 19 -64.49 -49.99 27.64
CA GLU A 19 -63.31 -50.65 27.08
C GLU A 19 -63.78 -51.65 26.01
N SER A 20 -63.33 -51.48 24.77
CA SER A 20 -63.64 -52.33 23.62
C SER A 20 -62.36 -52.72 22.90
N GLU A 21 -62.13 -54.01 22.67
CA GLU A 21 -60.96 -54.51 21.93
C GLU A 21 -60.97 -54.08 20.45
N GLU A 22 -62.15 -53.94 19.83
CA GLU A 22 -62.29 -53.58 18.40
C GLU A 22 -62.62 -52.09 18.17
N GLY A 23 -62.88 -51.30 19.22
CA GLY A 23 -63.27 -49.88 19.11
C GLY A 23 -64.65 -49.63 18.47
N TRP A 24 -65.12 -48.38 18.51
CA TRP A 24 -66.32 -47.92 17.80
C TRP A 24 -65.92 -47.30 16.46
N GLU A 25 -66.06 -48.06 15.38
CA GLU A 25 -65.78 -47.57 14.02
C GLU A 25 -66.84 -46.57 13.52
N ASN A 26 -66.36 -45.52 12.84
CA ASN A 26 -67.12 -44.40 12.29
C ASN A 26 -68.12 -43.78 13.28
N PRO A 27 -67.67 -43.37 14.48
CA PRO A 27 -68.54 -42.83 15.51
C PRO A 27 -69.29 -41.61 14.96
N PHE A 28 -70.61 -41.59 15.16
CA PHE A 28 -71.51 -40.53 14.65
C PHE A 28 -71.41 -40.27 13.13
N GLY A 29 -70.90 -41.21 12.34
CA GLY A 29 -70.77 -41.10 10.89
C GLY A 29 -69.50 -40.38 10.41
N ILE A 30 -68.50 -40.19 11.28
CA ILE A 30 -67.19 -39.65 10.92
C ILE A 30 -66.38 -40.75 10.20
N PRO A 31 -66.06 -40.61 8.89
CA PRO A 31 -65.29 -41.62 8.16
C PRO A 31 -63.87 -41.77 8.71
N ASP A 32 -63.33 -42.99 8.65
CA ASP A 32 -61.94 -43.34 9.02
C ASP A 32 -61.56 -43.00 10.47
N ALA A 33 -62.56 -42.91 11.36
CA ALA A 33 -62.37 -42.70 12.80
C ALA A 33 -62.78 -43.95 13.59
N THR A 34 -62.00 -44.30 14.61
CA THR A 34 -62.29 -45.36 15.57
C THR A 34 -62.12 -44.83 16.99
N LEU A 35 -63.17 -44.90 17.80
CA LEU A 35 -63.14 -44.43 19.19
C LEU A 35 -63.01 -45.64 20.15
N ARG A 36 -61.95 -45.67 20.97
CA ARG A 36 -61.63 -46.74 21.93
C ARG A 36 -61.61 -46.21 23.36
N ASN A 37 -61.70 -47.12 24.32
CA ASN A 37 -61.55 -46.82 25.76
C ASN A 37 -62.37 -45.62 26.24
N VAL A 38 -63.67 -45.60 25.88
CA VAL A 38 -64.49 -44.39 25.99
C VAL A 38 -65.22 -44.31 27.31
N GLY A 39 -64.93 -43.31 28.12
CA GLY A 39 -65.73 -42.85 29.24
C GLY A 39 -66.73 -41.78 28.83
N PHE A 40 -67.98 -41.93 29.23
CA PHE A 40 -69.00 -40.88 29.15
C PHE A 40 -69.48 -40.53 30.55
N GLN A 41 -69.65 -39.24 30.80
CA GLN A 41 -70.20 -38.67 32.02
C GLN A 41 -71.34 -37.72 31.66
N ILE A 42 -72.44 -37.83 32.40
CA ILE A 42 -73.54 -36.88 32.33
C ILE A 42 -74.04 -36.57 33.74
N GLY A 43 -73.95 -35.31 34.10
CA GLY A 43 -74.55 -34.72 35.29
C GLY A 43 -75.93 -34.15 34.96
N ALA A 44 -76.86 -34.29 35.89
CA ALA A 44 -78.17 -33.65 35.83
C ALA A 44 -78.49 -32.96 37.15
N THR A 45 -79.10 -31.78 37.07
CA THR A 45 -79.53 -31.00 38.23
C THR A 45 -81.06 -31.00 38.34
N TYR A 46 -81.55 -30.58 39.51
CA TYR A 46 -82.99 -30.46 39.76
C TYR A 46 -83.57 -29.08 39.34
N ALA A 47 -82.75 -28.15 38.83
CA ALA A 47 -83.13 -26.80 38.39
C ALA A 47 -82.40 -26.40 37.09
N PRO A 48 -82.99 -25.60 36.18
CA PRO A 48 -82.34 -25.23 34.91
C PRO A 48 -81.01 -24.48 35.10
N PRO A 49 -79.97 -24.78 34.28
CA PRO A 49 -79.92 -25.82 33.24
C PRO A 49 -79.94 -27.24 33.84
N PHE A 50 -80.81 -28.09 33.31
CA PHE A 50 -81.08 -29.44 33.84
C PHE A 50 -79.95 -30.44 33.60
N ILE A 51 -79.07 -30.13 32.64
CA ILE A 51 -77.81 -30.85 32.44
C ILE A 51 -76.81 -30.08 33.29
N ASP A 52 -76.07 -30.80 34.12
CA ASP A 52 -75.05 -30.21 34.98
C ASP A 52 -73.73 -30.16 34.22
N ASN A 53 -73.17 -31.34 33.94
CA ASN A 53 -71.95 -31.52 33.18
C ASN A 53 -72.08 -32.62 32.12
N ILE A 54 -71.27 -32.53 31.07
CA ILE A 54 -71.09 -33.58 30.06
C ILE A 54 -69.60 -33.79 29.90
N GLY A 55 -69.14 -35.00 30.19
CA GLY A 55 -67.74 -35.41 30.05
C GLY A 55 -67.59 -36.56 29.06
N ILE A 56 -66.54 -36.52 28.25
CA ILE A 56 -66.12 -37.60 27.37
C ILE A 56 -64.61 -37.76 27.56
N ILE A 57 -64.14 -38.99 27.76
CA ILE A 57 -62.71 -39.33 27.73
C ILE A 57 -62.53 -40.57 26.85
N GLY A 58 -61.47 -40.65 26.07
CA GLY A 58 -61.13 -41.85 25.32
C GLY A 58 -60.13 -41.61 24.20
N ASP A 59 -59.78 -42.71 23.52
CA ASP A 59 -58.77 -42.71 22.47
C ASP A 59 -59.45 -42.65 21.09
N LEU A 60 -59.19 -41.58 20.36
CA LEU A 60 -59.65 -41.38 19.00
C LEU A 60 -58.52 -41.70 18.03
N GLN A 61 -58.64 -42.81 17.31
CA GLN A 61 -57.85 -43.04 16.11
C GLN A 61 -58.54 -42.41 14.92
N PHE A 62 -57.79 -41.61 14.15
CA PHE A 62 -58.25 -41.02 12.91
C PHE A 62 -57.20 -41.20 11.80
N GLY A 63 -57.52 -41.97 10.77
CA GLY A 63 -56.54 -42.37 9.76
C GLY A 63 -55.35 -43.10 10.39
N ASN A 64 -54.15 -42.52 10.30
CA ASN A 64 -52.93 -43.05 10.93
C ASN A 64 -52.65 -42.45 12.31
N TYR A 65 -53.43 -41.48 12.77
CA TYR A 65 -53.18 -40.73 13.99
C TYR A 65 -53.94 -41.36 15.17
N ASP A 66 -53.32 -41.40 16.34
CA ASP A 66 -53.93 -41.86 17.58
C ASP A 66 -53.88 -40.78 18.65
N ILE A 67 -55.05 -40.37 19.13
CA ILE A 67 -55.25 -39.18 19.96
C ILE A 67 -56.03 -39.57 21.20
N ALA A 68 -55.41 -39.53 22.38
CA ALA A 68 -56.15 -39.62 23.63
C ALA A 68 -56.74 -38.25 23.95
N SER A 69 -58.03 -38.16 24.21
CA SER A 69 -58.72 -36.89 24.49
C SER A 69 -59.66 -37.01 25.67
N ALA A 70 -59.71 -35.97 26.49
CA ALA A 70 -60.70 -35.80 27.53
C ALA A 70 -61.32 -34.40 27.45
N VAL A 71 -62.63 -34.32 27.43
CA VAL A 71 -63.37 -33.06 27.36
C VAL A 71 -64.51 -33.09 28.38
N LEU A 72 -64.57 -32.09 29.25
CA LEU A 72 -65.66 -31.86 30.20
C LEU A 72 -66.21 -30.46 30.00
N PHE A 73 -67.52 -30.38 29.83
CA PHE A 73 -68.25 -29.12 29.91
C PHE A 73 -69.18 -29.16 31.11
N ASP A 74 -68.96 -28.28 32.08
CA ASP A 74 -69.91 -27.99 33.14
C ASP A 74 -70.68 -26.71 32.79
N THR A 75 -72.01 -26.80 32.81
CA THR A 75 -72.90 -25.72 32.38
C THR A 75 -73.32 -24.81 33.52
N ASN A 76 -73.09 -25.22 34.77
CA ASN A 76 -73.39 -24.45 35.98
C ASN A 76 -72.15 -23.78 36.56
N ASP A 77 -70.98 -24.43 36.42
CA ASP A 77 -69.68 -23.88 36.82
C ASP A 77 -68.72 -23.86 35.63
N VAL A 78 -68.57 -22.69 35.01
CA VAL A 78 -67.70 -22.52 33.85
C VAL A 78 -66.21 -22.73 34.18
N ASP A 79 -65.83 -22.67 35.45
CA ASP A 79 -64.47 -22.92 35.91
C ASP A 79 -64.19 -24.45 35.98
N ASN A 80 -65.24 -25.29 36.03
CA ASN A 80 -65.16 -26.75 36.01
C ASN A 80 -65.20 -27.31 34.56
N PHE A 81 -64.36 -26.74 33.70
CA PHE A 81 -64.11 -27.21 32.34
C PHE A 81 -62.82 -28.02 32.29
N ALA A 82 -62.76 -29.04 31.43
CA ALA A 82 -61.49 -29.71 31.14
C ALA A 82 -61.37 -29.99 29.64
N LEU A 83 -60.20 -29.72 29.09
CA LEU A 83 -59.77 -30.16 27.77
C LEU A 83 -58.35 -30.69 27.89
N VAL A 84 -58.20 -31.99 27.70
CA VAL A 84 -56.90 -32.67 27.69
C VAL A 84 -56.78 -33.43 26.38
N SER A 85 -55.64 -33.30 25.70
CA SER A 85 -55.37 -34.03 24.46
C SER A 85 -53.91 -34.45 24.42
N THR A 86 -53.67 -35.74 24.24
CA THR A 86 -52.34 -36.33 24.07
C THR A 86 -52.24 -36.91 22.66
N LEU A 87 -51.21 -36.51 21.92
CA LEU A 87 -50.92 -37.04 20.59
C LEU A 87 -49.81 -38.08 20.69
N ASN A 88 -50.13 -39.32 20.35
CA ASN A 88 -49.17 -40.43 20.44
C ASN A 88 -48.32 -40.61 19.17
N GLU A 89 -48.64 -39.86 18.11
CA GLU A 89 -47.93 -39.87 16.83
C GLU A 89 -47.86 -38.43 16.28
N PRO A 90 -46.83 -38.07 15.51
CA PRO A 90 -46.70 -36.75 14.90
C PRO A 90 -47.90 -36.40 14.04
N LEU A 91 -48.59 -35.31 14.39
CA LEU A 91 -49.72 -34.78 13.63
C LEU A 91 -49.31 -33.49 12.92
N SER A 92 -49.56 -33.41 11.61
CA SER A 92 -49.38 -32.14 10.88
C SER A 92 -50.34 -31.07 11.41
N LEU A 93 -49.87 -29.85 11.60
CA LEU A 93 -50.74 -28.71 11.95
C LEU A 93 -51.85 -28.48 10.90
N LEU A 94 -51.58 -28.81 9.63
CA LEU A 94 -52.58 -28.77 8.57
C LEU A 94 -53.67 -29.83 8.82
N ASP A 95 -53.29 -31.05 9.19
CA ASP A 95 -54.23 -32.13 9.49
C ASP A 95 -55.02 -31.86 10.78
N LEU A 96 -54.39 -31.27 11.80
CA LEU A 96 -55.05 -30.81 13.01
C LEU A 96 -56.18 -29.79 12.70
N LEU A 97 -55.92 -28.84 11.79
CA LEU A 97 -56.86 -27.78 11.41
C LEU A 97 -57.89 -28.19 10.35
N THR A 98 -57.56 -29.18 9.51
CA THR A 98 -58.40 -29.60 8.37
C THR A 98 -59.07 -30.96 8.55
N GLY A 99 -58.79 -31.67 9.65
CA GLY A 99 -59.36 -32.98 9.98
C GLY A 99 -60.91 -33.01 10.02
N PRO A 100 -61.54 -34.19 10.15
CA PRO A 100 -63.00 -34.38 9.94
C PRO A 100 -63.89 -33.53 10.83
N VAL A 101 -63.48 -33.30 12.08
CA VAL A 101 -64.26 -32.55 13.07
C VAL A 101 -64.23 -31.06 12.74
N ALA A 102 -63.03 -30.55 12.41
CA ALA A 102 -62.86 -29.17 11.96
C ALA A 102 -63.53 -28.98 10.60
N SER A 103 -63.31 -29.86 9.62
CA SER A 103 -63.95 -29.78 8.29
C SER A 103 -65.48 -29.86 8.35
N TYR A 104 -66.07 -30.62 9.28
CA TYR A 104 -67.51 -30.58 9.55
C TYR A 104 -67.95 -29.23 10.14
N ALA A 105 -67.29 -28.73 11.19
CA ALA A 105 -67.57 -27.40 11.77
C ALA A 105 -67.36 -26.26 10.75
N LEU A 106 -66.34 -26.36 9.90
CA LEU A 106 -65.97 -25.45 8.83
C LEU A 106 -66.98 -25.49 7.67
N SER A 107 -67.55 -26.66 7.37
CA SER A 107 -68.63 -26.81 6.38
C SER A 107 -69.95 -26.14 6.81
N GLN A 108 -70.21 -26.08 8.12
CA GLN A 108 -71.37 -25.38 8.70
C GLN A 108 -71.16 -23.86 8.75
N ALA A 109 -69.91 -23.37 8.68
CA ALA A 109 -69.52 -21.97 8.83
C ALA A 109 -69.56 -21.13 7.53
N GLY A 110 -70.40 -21.50 6.55
CA GLY A 110 -70.60 -20.89 5.22
C GLY A 110 -70.06 -19.46 4.94
N ASN A 111 -69.56 -19.23 3.72
CA ASN A 111 -69.05 -17.94 3.18
C ASN A 111 -67.89 -17.23 3.90
N LYS A 112 -67.27 -17.81 4.95
CA LYS A 112 -65.96 -17.36 5.48
C LYS A 112 -64.73 -18.09 4.88
N VAL A 113 -64.90 -18.71 3.72
CA VAL A 113 -63.90 -19.55 3.02
C VAL A 113 -62.64 -18.76 2.58
N GLY A 114 -62.73 -17.45 2.36
CA GLY A 114 -61.62 -16.65 1.84
C GLY A 114 -60.46 -16.38 2.82
N ALA A 115 -60.74 -16.28 4.13
CA ALA A 115 -59.69 -16.13 5.16
C ALA A 115 -59.09 -17.48 5.51
N ILE A 116 -59.92 -18.52 5.54
CA ILE A 116 -59.52 -19.89 5.88
C ILE A 116 -58.65 -20.48 4.77
N ASN A 117 -59.00 -20.31 3.49
CA ASN A 117 -58.14 -20.75 2.38
C ASN A 117 -56.80 -20.00 2.31
N LYS A 118 -56.74 -18.77 2.83
CA LYS A 118 -55.45 -18.06 2.97
C LYS A 118 -54.63 -18.66 4.10
N VAL A 119 -55.23 -18.95 5.25
CA VAL A 119 -54.55 -19.60 6.39
C VAL A 119 -54.14 -21.03 6.04
N THR A 120 -54.98 -21.84 5.40
CA THR A 120 -54.58 -23.20 4.98
C THR A 120 -53.54 -23.17 3.87
N ASN A 121 -53.64 -22.30 2.86
CA ASN A 121 -52.57 -22.17 1.86
C ASN A 121 -51.27 -21.59 2.45
N LEU A 122 -51.35 -20.74 3.47
CA LEU A 122 -50.18 -20.22 4.18
C LEU A 122 -49.50 -21.37 4.94
N LEU A 123 -50.26 -22.14 5.71
CA LEU A 123 -49.76 -23.29 6.47
C LEU A 123 -49.21 -24.40 5.56
N ASP A 124 -49.85 -24.66 4.41
CA ASP A 124 -49.44 -25.66 3.41
C ASP A 124 -48.16 -25.26 2.63
N ASN A 125 -47.82 -23.97 2.57
CA ASN A 125 -46.60 -23.47 1.90
C ASN A 125 -45.46 -23.08 2.84
N ILE A 126 -45.72 -22.80 4.13
CA ILE A 126 -44.73 -22.24 5.06
C ILE A 126 -44.24 -23.25 6.10
N LEU A 127 -45.00 -24.29 6.43
CA LEU A 127 -44.71 -25.15 7.59
C LEU A 127 -44.96 -26.64 7.29
N ASP A 128 -43.89 -27.38 6.98
CA ASP A 128 -43.85 -28.84 7.20
C ASP A 128 -43.70 -29.10 8.70
N VAL A 129 -44.73 -28.72 9.46
CA VAL A 129 -44.73 -28.79 10.93
C VAL A 129 -45.61 -29.90 11.43
N THR A 130 -44.96 -30.87 12.07
CA THR A 130 -45.61 -31.90 12.86
C THR A 130 -45.49 -31.56 14.34
N ILE A 131 -46.51 -31.91 15.12
CA ILE A 131 -46.51 -31.80 16.57
C ILE A 131 -46.92 -33.13 17.18
N GLU A 132 -46.22 -33.55 18.24
CA GLU A 132 -46.54 -34.73 19.04
C GLU A 132 -46.38 -34.43 20.53
N SER A 133 -47.06 -35.19 21.38
CA SER A 133 -46.84 -35.14 22.82
C SER A 133 -45.46 -35.69 23.18
N ILE A 134 -44.88 -35.16 24.25
CA ILE A 134 -43.59 -35.59 24.80
C ILE A 134 -43.72 -35.89 26.29
N ASP A 135 -42.88 -36.78 26.79
CA ASP A 135 -42.68 -37.04 28.21
C ASP A 135 -41.73 -35.99 28.81
N THR A 136 -42.27 -34.98 29.49
CA THR A 136 -41.47 -33.89 30.07
C THR A 136 -40.95 -34.19 31.47
N ASP A 137 -41.58 -35.10 32.22
CA ASP A 137 -41.23 -35.41 33.60
C ASP A 137 -40.39 -36.70 33.76
N GLY A 138 -40.23 -37.46 32.68
CA GLY A 138 -39.40 -38.65 32.54
C GLY A 138 -40.04 -39.90 33.15
N ASP A 139 -41.36 -39.93 33.32
CA ASP A 139 -42.08 -41.06 33.90
C ASP A 139 -42.35 -42.21 32.90
N GLY A 140 -42.12 -41.97 31.61
CA GLY A 140 -42.29 -42.91 30.51
C GLY A 140 -43.65 -42.82 29.79
N GLU A 141 -44.52 -41.89 30.15
CA GLU A 141 -45.78 -41.57 29.49
C GLU A 141 -45.74 -40.17 28.87
N ASN A 142 -46.39 -39.99 27.72
CA ASN A 142 -46.43 -38.70 27.04
C ASN A 142 -47.37 -37.74 27.78
N ASP A 143 -46.87 -36.55 28.14
CA ASP A 143 -47.69 -35.48 28.70
C ASP A 143 -48.76 -35.01 27.70
N PRO A 144 -49.90 -34.51 28.17
CA PRO A 144 -50.89 -33.91 27.28
C PRO A 144 -50.30 -32.77 26.45
N LEU A 145 -50.48 -32.86 25.13
CA LEU A 145 -50.13 -31.78 24.21
C LEU A 145 -50.90 -30.51 24.52
N ILE A 146 -52.17 -30.65 24.88
CA ILE A 146 -53.01 -29.56 25.36
C ILE A 146 -53.62 -30.02 26.67
N SER A 147 -53.47 -29.22 27.72
CA SER A 147 -54.18 -29.36 28.98
C SER A 147 -54.76 -28.00 29.36
N ILE A 148 -56.08 -27.92 29.47
CA ILE A 148 -56.81 -26.75 29.95
C ILE A 148 -57.81 -27.24 30.98
N VAL A 149 -57.41 -27.20 32.23
CA VAL A 149 -58.14 -27.71 33.38
C VAL A 149 -58.03 -26.65 34.49
N PRO A 150 -58.95 -25.66 34.55
CA PRO A 150 -58.84 -24.55 35.49
C PRO A 150 -59.01 -24.95 36.96
N VAL A 151 -59.72 -26.05 37.23
CA VAL A 151 -59.86 -26.67 38.55
C VAL A 151 -59.78 -28.18 38.37
N ALA A 152 -59.02 -28.87 39.23
CA ALA A 152 -58.91 -30.34 39.20
C ALA A 152 -60.31 -30.98 39.20
N THR A 153 -60.55 -31.89 38.26
CA THR A 153 -61.89 -32.44 38.00
C THR A 153 -61.85 -33.96 37.80
N THR A 154 -62.99 -34.55 37.49
CA THR A 154 -63.09 -36.00 37.23
C THR A 154 -64.00 -36.23 36.02
N ILE A 155 -63.51 -37.02 35.05
CA ILE A 155 -64.26 -37.43 33.86
C ILE A 155 -64.41 -38.94 33.87
N ALA A 156 -65.65 -39.41 33.95
CA ALA A 156 -66.00 -40.83 33.98
C ALA A 156 -65.28 -41.63 35.09
N GLY A 157 -65.02 -40.99 36.24
CA GLY A 157 -64.33 -41.58 37.39
C GLY A 157 -62.80 -41.52 37.33
N ILE A 158 -62.22 -40.91 36.29
CA ILE A 158 -60.79 -40.67 36.13
C ILE A 158 -60.50 -39.23 36.57
N GLU A 159 -59.60 -39.06 37.54
CA GLU A 159 -59.15 -37.75 37.99
C GLU A 159 -58.34 -37.07 36.88
N ILE A 160 -58.62 -35.79 36.64
CA ILE A 160 -57.92 -34.95 35.67
C ILE A 160 -57.32 -33.79 36.47
N GLU A 161 -55.99 -33.71 36.47
CA GLU A 161 -55.26 -32.72 37.24
C GLU A 161 -55.48 -31.29 36.72
N GLU A 162 -55.46 -30.34 37.65
CA GLU A 162 -55.52 -28.91 37.32
C GLU A 162 -54.26 -28.47 36.59
N GLY A 163 -54.42 -27.71 35.51
CA GLY A 163 -53.29 -27.17 34.76
C GLY A 163 -53.71 -26.43 33.50
N PHE A 164 -52.86 -25.51 33.07
CA PHE A 164 -52.86 -24.99 31.71
C PHE A 164 -51.48 -25.25 31.13
N GLY A 165 -51.44 -26.10 30.11
CA GLY A 165 -50.21 -26.61 29.51
C GLY A 165 -50.38 -26.80 28.01
N VAL A 166 -49.37 -26.40 27.23
CA VAL A 166 -49.14 -26.93 25.89
C VAL A 166 -47.73 -27.50 25.88
N ASN A 167 -47.56 -28.80 25.63
CA ASN A 167 -46.24 -29.44 25.66
C ASN A 167 -46.10 -30.37 24.46
N GLY A 168 -45.16 -30.09 23.56
CA GLY A 168 -44.98 -30.96 22.41
C GLY A 168 -43.61 -30.88 21.77
N ALA A 169 -43.20 -31.98 21.13
CA ALA A 169 -42.13 -31.94 20.16
C ALA A 169 -42.69 -31.36 18.87
N ILE A 170 -41.92 -30.47 18.26
CA ILE A 170 -42.19 -29.93 16.95
C ILE A 170 -41.05 -30.28 16.00
N ASN A 171 -41.39 -30.51 14.74
CA ASN A 171 -40.40 -30.50 13.66
C ASN A 171 -40.74 -29.31 12.77
N ALA A 172 -39.85 -28.32 12.65
CA ALA A 172 -40.08 -27.14 11.83
C ALA A 172 -38.87 -26.87 10.94
N TRP A 173 -39.10 -26.65 9.64
CA TRP A 173 -38.04 -26.40 8.65
C TRP A 173 -36.91 -27.45 8.64
N GLY A 174 -37.26 -28.71 8.93
CA GLY A 174 -36.32 -29.83 8.98
C GLY A 174 -35.44 -29.86 10.24
N GLN A 175 -35.85 -29.16 11.30
CA GLN A 175 -35.17 -29.07 12.59
C GLN A 175 -36.12 -29.53 13.69
N GLU A 176 -35.61 -30.35 14.61
CA GLU A 176 -36.37 -30.81 15.77
C GLU A 176 -36.34 -29.76 16.88
N GLY A 177 -37.42 -29.70 17.65
CA GLY A 177 -37.56 -28.77 18.75
C GLY A 177 -38.67 -29.13 19.71
N THR A 178 -38.79 -28.38 20.79
CA THR A 178 -39.84 -28.54 21.81
C THR A 178 -40.56 -27.23 22.03
N ILE A 179 -41.88 -27.27 22.15
CA ILE A 179 -42.70 -26.15 22.58
C ILE A 179 -43.28 -26.47 23.95
N TYR A 180 -43.18 -25.53 24.87
CA TYR A 180 -43.86 -25.60 26.15
C TYR A 180 -44.52 -24.26 26.48
N LEU A 181 -45.76 -24.29 26.94
CA LEU A 181 -46.51 -23.13 27.44
C LEU A 181 -47.19 -23.55 28.71
N ASN A 182 -46.91 -22.91 29.84
CA ASN A 182 -47.49 -23.22 31.13
C ASN A 182 -48.01 -21.94 31.80
N ALA A 183 -49.23 -21.99 32.33
CA ALA A 183 -49.73 -20.88 33.16
C ALA A 183 -49.28 -21.06 34.60
N ASN A 184 -48.68 -20.02 35.17
CA ASN A 184 -48.38 -19.94 36.59
C ASN A 184 -49.68 -19.70 37.37
N GLN A 185 -50.06 -20.67 38.19
CA GLN A 185 -51.28 -20.66 38.97
C GLN A 185 -51.35 -19.52 40.02
N SER A 186 -50.21 -18.97 40.43
CA SER A 186 -50.17 -17.96 41.51
C SER A 186 -50.52 -16.53 41.07
N ASP A 187 -50.26 -16.19 39.80
CA ASP A 187 -50.46 -14.84 39.26
C ASP A 187 -51.12 -14.82 37.87
N GLY A 188 -51.42 -15.99 37.29
CA GLY A 188 -52.01 -16.13 35.97
C GLY A 188 -51.08 -15.76 34.82
N SER A 189 -49.78 -15.56 35.08
CA SER A 189 -48.81 -15.33 34.02
C SER A 189 -48.62 -16.59 33.19
N ILE A 190 -48.50 -16.43 31.88
CA ILE A 190 -48.12 -17.54 30.99
C ILE A 190 -46.62 -17.46 30.81
N GLN A 191 -45.94 -18.54 31.14
CA GLN A 191 -44.54 -18.77 30.83
C GLN A 191 -44.48 -19.81 29.73
N GLY A 192 -43.42 -19.79 28.94
CA GLY A 192 -43.28 -20.77 27.90
C GLY A 192 -42.07 -20.48 27.06
N GLY A 193 -41.72 -21.44 26.24
CA GLY A 193 -40.63 -21.31 25.33
C GLY A 193 -40.78 -22.23 24.13
N LEU A 194 -39.97 -21.93 23.14
CA LEU A 194 -39.72 -22.80 22.00
C LEU A 194 -38.21 -23.07 21.97
N GLU A 195 -37.81 -24.33 21.96
CA GLU A 195 -36.42 -24.74 21.85
C GLU A 195 -36.24 -25.38 20.46
N LEU A 196 -35.24 -24.95 19.69
CA LEU A 196 -34.93 -25.49 18.37
C LEU A 196 -33.44 -25.84 18.30
N GLU A 197 -33.07 -26.99 17.71
CA GLU A 197 -31.64 -27.35 17.56
C GLU A 197 -30.84 -26.25 16.84
N ARG A 198 -31.41 -25.71 15.76
CA ARG A 198 -30.86 -24.58 14.97
C ARG A 198 -31.92 -24.04 14.03
N ILE A 199 -31.69 -22.86 13.47
CA ILE A 199 -32.43 -22.34 12.31
C ILE A 199 -31.45 -22.18 11.16
N ASP A 200 -31.72 -22.78 9.99
CA ASP A 200 -30.92 -22.63 8.77
C ASP A 200 -31.78 -22.09 7.62
N ILE A 201 -31.66 -20.79 7.37
CA ILE A 201 -32.35 -20.12 6.27
C ILE A 201 -31.37 -19.95 5.10
N GLY A 202 -31.76 -20.42 3.92
CA GLY A 202 -31.00 -20.22 2.68
C GLY A 202 -29.81 -21.17 2.48
N LYS A 203 -29.74 -22.31 3.19
CA LYS A 203 -28.66 -23.32 3.10
C LYS A 203 -27.29 -22.78 3.53
N GLY A 204 -27.23 -22.25 4.75
CA GLY A 204 -25.99 -21.77 5.38
C GLY A 204 -25.77 -20.26 5.25
N ILE A 205 -26.75 -19.51 4.75
CA ILE A 205 -26.63 -18.05 4.57
C ILE A 205 -26.92 -17.33 5.87
N LEU A 206 -27.98 -17.75 6.56
CA LEU A 206 -28.29 -17.38 7.92
C LEU A 206 -28.46 -18.65 8.74
N VAL A 207 -27.54 -18.87 9.67
CA VAL A 207 -27.63 -19.97 10.63
C VAL A 207 -27.76 -19.38 12.03
N VAL A 208 -28.79 -19.76 12.77
CA VAL A 208 -29.01 -19.37 14.16
C VAL A 208 -28.79 -20.60 15.03
N GLU A 209 -27.94 -20.47 16.03
CA GLU A 209 -27.55 -21.50 16.98
C GLU A 209 -27.63 -20.91 18.40
N GLY A 210 -27.80 -21.75 19.42
CA GLY A 210 -27.74 -21.27 20.80
C GLY A 210 -26.35 -20.71 21.10
N SER A 211 -26.29 -19.64 21.91
CA SER A 211 -25.06 -18.87 22.15
C SER A 211 -23.88 -19.69 22.71
N ASN A 212 -24.13 -20.88 23.28
CA ASN A 212 -23.12 -21.78 23.85
C ASN A 212 -22.96 -23.12 23.10
N GLY A 213 -23.54 -23.26 21.90
CA GLY A 213 -23.59 -24.55 21.18
C GLY A 213 -24.66 -25.50 21.72
N GLU A 214 -25.66 -24.95 22.40
CA GLU A 214 -26.89 -25.60 22.85
C GLU A 214 -28.04 -25.19 21.91
N ASP A 215 -29.27 -25.63 22.20
CA ASP A 215 -30.47 -25.28 21.43
C ASP A 215 -30.75 -23.76 21.45
N VAL A 216 -31.42 -23.28 20.41
CA VAL A 216 -31.92 -21.90 20.31
C VAL A 216 -33.18 -21.79 21.16
N ASN A 217 -33.07 -21.10 22.29
CA ASN A 217 -34.19 -20.91 23.23
C ASN A 217 -34.93 -19.60 22.95
N PHE A 218 -36.20 -19.73 22.58
CA PHE A 218 -37.16 -18.66 22.38
C PHE A 218 -37.98 -18.50 23.66
N ASP A 219 -37.68 -17.50 24.49
CA ASP A 219 -38.47 -17.21 25.68
C ASP A 219 -39.76 -16.49 25.29
N LEU A 220 -40.90 -16.97 25.80
CA LEU A 220 -42.19 -16.31 25.60
C LEU A 220 -42.32 -15.07 26.49
N SER A 221 -42.68 -13.95 25.88
CA SER A 221 -43.08 -12.72 26.54
C SER A 221 -44.55 -12.42 26.25
N VAL A 222 -45.38 -12.40 27.30
CA VAL A 222 -46.82 -12.10 27.20
C VAL A 222 -47.13 -10.81 27.96
N SER A 223 -47.72 -9.83 27.27
CA SER A 223 -48.19 -8.58 27.86
C SER A 223 -49.62 -8.26 27.41
N ALA A 224 -50.24 -7.23 28.02
CA ALA A 224 -51.59 -6.79 27.64
C ALA A 224 -51.70 -6.19 26.23
N LEU A 225 -50.57 -5.90 25.57
CA LEU A 225 -50.50 -5.22 24.27
C LEU A 225 -49.86 -6.09 23.18
N GLU A 226 -48.90 -6.95 23.55
CA GLU A 226 -48.12 -7.75 22.61
C GLU A 226 -47.75 -9.12 23.19
N THR A 227 -47.64 -10.10 22.31
CA THR A 227 -47.11 -11.44 22.57
C THR A 227 -45.96 -11.68 21.59
N SER A 228 -44.78 -11.97 22.10
CA SER A 228 -43.60 -12.25 21.29
C SER A 228 -42.78 -13.36 21.93
N PHE A 229 -42.01 -14.05 21.11
CA PHE A 229 -40.87 -14.82 21.59
C PHE A 229 -39.62 -13.97 21.44
N GLY A 230 -38.63 -14.12 22.32
CA GLY A 230 -37.35 -13.46 22.17
C GLY A 230 -36.25 -14.19 22.92
N GLY A 231 -35.01 -13.82 22.63
CA GLY A 231 -33.85 -14.45 23.24
C GLY A 231 -32.57 -13.89 22.66
N SER A 232 -31.45 -14.47 23.06
CA SER A 232 -30.14 -14.15 22.48
C SER A 232 -29.56 -15.42 21.85
N ALA A 233 -29.02 -15.29 20.65
CA ALA A 233 -28.47 -16.40 19.89
C ALA A 233 -27.10 -16.08 19.29
N LYS A 234 -26.37 -17.13 18.93
CA LYS A 234 -25.27 -17.03 17.98
C LYS A 234 -25.85 -17.03 16.57
N VAL A 235 -25.54 -16.01 15.78
CA VAL A 235 -26.00 -15.89 14.40
C VAL A 235 -24.78 -15.94 13.48
N THR A 236 -24.76 -16.90 12.57
CA THR A 236 -23.80 -16.93 11.47
C THR A 236 -24.46 -16.32 10.24
N PHE A 237 -23.94 -15.20 9.77
CA PHE A 237 -24.41 -14.53 8.57
C PHE A 237 -23.25 -14.33 7.60
N LEU A 238 -23.40 -14.80 6.35
CA LEU A 238 -22.35 -14.72 5.32
C LEU A 238 -20.98 -15.30 5.77
N GLY A 239 -21.00 -16.33 6.62
CA GLY A 239 -19.79 -16.97 7.16
C GLY A 239 -19.09 -16.21 8.28
N GLN A 240 -19.65 -15.07 8.72
CA GLN A 240 -19.21 -14.36 9.92
C GLN A 240 -20.08 -14.79 11.09
N GLU A 241 -19.43 -15.18 12.20
CA GLU A 241 -20.10 -15.52 13.44
C GLU A 241 -20.33 -14.25 14.27
N LEU A 242 -21.58 -13.99 14.61
CA LEU A 242 -22.03 -12.95 15.52
C LEU A 242 -22.48 -13.64 16.81
N LEU A 243 -21.98 -13.15 17.95
CA LEU A 243 -22.32 -13.66 19.27
C LEU A 243 -23.31 -12.72 19.95
N ASP A 244 -24.15 -13.27 20.84
CA ASP A 244 -25.10 -12.53 21.67
C ASP A 244 -26.05 -11.63 20.87
N VAL A 245 -26.58 -12.13 19.74
CA VAL A 245 -27.56 -11.41 18.92
C VAL A 245 -28.94 -11.56 19.54
N ASP A 246 -29.54 -10.44 19.94
CA ASP A 246 -30.93 -10.41 20.39
C ASP A 246 -31.87 -10.64 19.20
N PHE A 247 -32.86 -11.50 19.39
CA PHE A 247 -33.90 -11.77 18.42
C PHE A 247 -35.29 -11.67 19.03
N SER A 248 -36.28 -11.42 18.19
CA SER A 248 -37.68 -11.47 18.57
C SER A 248 -38.54 -12.05 17.44
N ALA A 249 -39.53 -12.86 17.78
CA ALA A 249 -40.54 -13.34 16.86
C ALA A 249 -41.91 -12.79 17.29
N SER A 250 -42.59 -12.10 16.39
CA SER A 250 -43.93 -11.55 16.64
C SER A 250 -44.84 -11.69 15.41
N GLN A 251 -46.03 -11.08 15.45
CA GLN A 251 -46.93 -11.04 14.30
C GLN A 251 -46.35 -10.30 13.09
N SER A 252 -45.30 -9.49 13.26
CA SER A 252 -44.59 -8.81 12.17
C SER A 252 -43.46 -9.63 11.55
N GLY A 253 -43.23 -10.86 12.01
CA GLY A 253 -42.17 -11.74 11.53
C GLY A 253 -41.10 -12.05 12.58
N LEU A 254 -40.05 -12.73 12.14
CA LEU A 254 -38.85 -13.01 12.92
C LEU A 254 -37.81 -11.91 12.66
N GLU A 255 -37.40 -11.21 13.72
CA GLU A 255 -36.42 -10.13 13.70
C GLU A 255 -35.16 -10.50 14.46
N PHE A 256 -34.01 -10.35 13.82
CA PHE A 256 -32.70 -10.37 14.47
C PHE A 256 -32.14 -8.96 14.47
N ALA A 257 -31.82 -8.43 15.65
CA ALA A 257 -31.26 -7.09 15.79
C ALA A 257 -29.88 -7.21 16.44
N TYR A 258 -28.85 -6.92 15.67
CA TYR A 258 -27.48 -6.84 16.17
C TYR A 258 -27.00 -5.40 16.20
N THR A 259 -26.21 -5.04 17.20
CA THR A 259 -25.48 -3.77 17.26
C THR A 259 -24.11 -4.03 17.88
N SER A 260 -23.03 -3.72 17.18
CA SER A 260 -21.67 -3.85 17.74
C SER A 260 -20.78 -2.66 17.44
N ASP A 261 -19.83 -2.43 18.34
CA ASP A 261 -18.79 -1.41 18.24
C ASP A 261 -17.53 -1.94 17.51
N GLY A 262 -17.69 -2.65 16.38
CA GLY A 262 -16.62 -3.27 15.59
C GLY A 262 -16.41 -2.68 14.20
N ILE A 263 -15.56 -3.31 13.37
CA ILE A 263 -15.32 -2.96 11.95
C ILE A 263 -16.64 -2.83 11.20
N ILE A 264 -17.65 -3.63 11.59
CA ILE A 264 -19.02 -3.48 11.13
C ILE A 264 -19.82 -2.77 12.23
N GLN A 265 -20.03 -1.46 12.09
CA GLN A 265 -21.08 -0.77 12.85
C GLN A 265 -22.44 -1.11 12.22
N SER A 266 -22.86 -2.38 12.36
CA SER A 266 -24.10 -2.89 11.79
C SER A 266 -25.24 -2.76 12.77
N ALA A 267 -26.20 -1.92 12.44
CA ALA A 267 -27.59 -2.23 12.75
C ALA A 267 -28.09 -3.11 11.62
N LEU A 268 -27.95 -4.43 11.76
CA LEU A 268 -28.53 -5.39 10.83
C LEU A 268 -29.88 -5.81 11.41
N SER A 269 -30.97 -5.45 10.72
CA SER A 269 -32.31 -5.99 10.96
C SER A 269 -32.60 -7.01 9.86
N VAL A 270 -32.71 -8.28 10.26
CA VAL A 270 -33.15 -9.35 9.36
C VAL A 270 -34.60 -9.64 9.68
N THR A 271 -35.47 -9.51 8.69
CA THR A 271 -36.90 -9.83 8.80
C THR A 271 -37.24 -11.00 7.88
N LEU A 272 -37.88 -12.01 8.45
CA LEU A 272 -38.55 -13.07 7.70
C LEU A 272 -40.07 -12.94 7.90
N ASP A 273 -40.80 -12.66 6.82
CA ASP A 273 -42.26 -12.52 6.82
C ASP A 273 -42.92 -13.08 5.53
N ASP A 274 -44.22 -12.85 5.36
CA ASP A 274 -45.00 -13.26 4.18
C ASP A 274 -44.49 -12.67 2.85
N SER A 275 -43.69 -11.60 2.89
CA SER A 275 -43.07 -10.95 1.73
C SER A 275 -41.71 -11.56 1.37
N GLY A 276 -41.16 -12.42 2.23
CA GLY A 276 -39.92 -13.16 2.02
C GLY A 276 -38.84 -12.80 3.04
N PHE A 277 -37.59 -12.97 2.62
CA PHE A 277 -36.43 -12.61 3.42
C PHE A 277 -35.97 -11.18 3.04
N ALA A 278 -35.84 -10.32 4.04
CA ALA A 278 -35.22 -9.01 3.89
C ALA A 278 -34.14 -8.83 4.97
N ALA A 279 -32.97 -8.34 4.57
CA ALA A 279 -31.92 -7.93 5.50
C ALA A 279 -31.56 -6.47 5.21
N ASN A 280 -31.77 -5.60 6.18
CA ASN A 280 -31.50 -4.18 6.06
C ASN A 280 -30.42 -3.80 7.06
N GLY A 281 -29.35 -3.13 6.61
CA GLY A 281 -28.36 -2.61 7.54
C GLY A 281 -27.33 -1.66 6.96
N SER A 282 -26.65 -0.96 7.85
CA SER A 282 -25.40 -0.25 7.55
C SER A 282 -24.22 -1.20 7.77
N MET A 283 -23.19 -1.09 6.94
CA MET A 283 -21.91 -1.74 7.20
C MET A 283 -20.82 -0.70 7.03
N ASP A 284 -19.98 -0.55 8.04
CA ASP A 284 -18.72 0.16 7.86
C ASP A 284 -17.66 -0.86 7.41
N PHE A 285 -16.78 -0.45 6.49
CA PHE A 285 -15.65 -1.26 6.07
C PHE A 285 -14.38 -0.42 6.19
N ASP A 286 -13.42 -0.87 6.99
CA ASP A 286 -12.05 -0.37 6.91
C ASP A 286 -11.31 -1.21 5.86
N VAL A 287 -10.92 -0.57 4.76
CA VAL A 287 -10.13 -1.20 3.71
C VAL A 287 -8.74 -0.57 3.64
N ASP A 288 -7.72 -1.43 3.66
CA ASP A 288 -6.32 -1.07 3.49
C ASP A 288 -5.74 -1.88 2.32
N PHE A 289 -5.49 -1.22 1.20
CA PHE A 289 -4.93 -1.84 0.01
C PHE A 289 -4.20 -0.85 -0.90
N ASP A 290 -3.35 -1.37 -1.78
CA ASP A 290 -2.57 -0.58 -2.72
C ASP A 290 -3.22 -0.53 -4.10
N VAL A 291 -3.34 0.68 -4.68
CA VAL A 291 -3.83 0.88 -6.05
C VAL A 291 -2.67 1.22 -6.98
N ASN A 292 -2.43 0.36 -7.97
CA ASN A 292 -1.43 0.58 -9.01
C ASN A 292 -1.99 1.47 -10.14
N LEU A 293 -1.46 2.69 -10.24
CA LEU A 293 -1.84 3.72 -11.22
C LEU A 293 -1.01 3.67 -12.51
N GLY A 294 -0.29 2.57 -12.75
CA GLY A 294 0.61 2.41 -13.88
C GLY A 294 1.84 3.33 -13.74
N SER A 295 2.09 4.16 -14.76
CA SER A 295 3.26 5.04 -14.80
C SER A 295 3.27 6.11 -13.70
N LEU A 296 2.13 6.39 -13.06
CA LEU A 296 2.08 7.32 -11.93
C LEU A 296 2.62 6.71 -10.63
N GLY A 297 2.73 5.39 -10.53
CA GLY A 297 3.14 4.69 -9.30
C GLY A 297 1.98 4.02 -8.58
N THR A 298 2.15 3.81 -7.27
CA THR A 298 1.18 3.13 -6.41
C THR A 298 0.70 4.08 -5.32
N VAL A 299 -0.59 4.04 -5.00
CA VAL A 299 -1.17 4.80 -3.89
C VAL A 299 -1.74 3.83 -2.88
N GLY A 300 -1.31 3.96 -1.62
CA GLY A 300 -1.94 3.25 -0.51
C GLY A 300 -3.29 3.89 -0.21
N ILE A 301 -4.33 3.08 -0.18
CA ILE A 301 -5.69 3.48 0.16
C ILE A 301 -5.99 2.94 1.55
N ASP A 302 -6.04 3.87 2.50
CA ASP A 302 -6.61 3.66 3.83
C ASP A 302 -7.94 4.41 3.85
N ALA A 303 -9.04 3.66 3.76
CA ALA A 303 -10.37 4.23 3.64
C ALA A 303 -11.33 3.55 4.62
N SER A 304 -11.91 4.36 5.50
CA SER A 304 -13.14 4.00 6.20
C SER A 304 -14.31 4.29 5.27
N LEU A 305 -15.03 3.23 4.91
CA LEU A 305 -16.17 3.26 4.02
C LEU A 305 -17.45 3.10 4.84
N ASN A 306 -18.38 4.03 4.70
CA ASN A 306 -19.73 3.86 5.24
C ASN A 306 -20.60 3.32 4.10
N ALA A 307 -20.88 2.03 4.09
CA ALA A 307 -21.74 1.40 3.10
C ALA A 307 -23.17 1.30 3.62
N TYR A 308 -24.11 1.82 2.83
CA TYR A 308 -25.53 1.56 3.02
C TYR A 308 -25.93 0.40 2.11
N ALA A 309 -26.22 -0.77 2.69
CA ALA A 309 -26.59 -1.95 1.93
C ALA A 309 -28.06 -2.30 2.19
N GLU A 310 -28.90 -2.17 1.16
CA GLU A 310 -30.22 -2.81 1.13
C GLU A 310 -30.02 -4.20 0.53
N MET A 311 -30.14 -5.25 1.35
CA MET A 311 -29.83 -6.63 0.95
C MET A 311 -31.15 -7.40 0.82
N SER A 312 -31.55 -7.77 -0.40
CA SER A 312 -32.66 -8.70 -0.59
C SER A 312 -32.14 -10.08 -1.02
N PHE A 313 -32.66 -11.12 -0.39
CA PHE A 313 -32.34 -12.50 -0.74
C PHE A 313 -33.56 -13.12 -1.41
N ASP A 314 -33.49 -13.26 -2.74
CA ASP A 314 -34.48 -14.02 -3.49
C ASP A 314 -33.87 -15.32 -4.02
N ALA A 315 -34.66 -16.11 -4.75
CA ALA A 315 -34.20 -17.37 -5.34
C ALA A 315 -33.08 -17.18 -6.40
N ASN A 316 -32.74 -15.95 -6.79
CA ASN A 316 -31.77 -15.62 -7.84
C ASN A 316 -30.40 -15.18 -7.28
N GLY A 317 -30.30 -14.79 -6.00
CA GLY A 317 -29.03 -14.54 -5.32
C GLY A 317 -28.98 -13.26 -4.50
N PHE A 318 -27.77 -12.79 -4.22
CA PHE A 318 -27.52 -11.57 -3.47
C PHE A 318 -27.56 -10.36 -4.40
N ASN A 319 -28.50 -9.45 -4.15
CA ASN A 319 -28.57 -8.16 -4.83
C ASN A 319 -28.45 -7.01 -3.82
N GLY A 320 -27.74 -5.95 -4.20
CA GLY A 320 -27.58 -4.77 -3.36
C GLY A 320 -26.73 -3.69 -4.02
N SER A 321 -26.54 -2.57 -3.34
CA SER A 321 -25.59 -1.53 -3.75
C SER A 321 -24.72 -1.11 -2.57
N ILE A 322 -23.48 -0.72 -2.85
CA ILE A 322 -22.59 -0.04 -1.92
C ILE A 322 -22.28 1.33 -2.50
N ASP A 323 -22.73 2.37 -1.80
CA ASP A 323 -22.28 3.74 -2.04
C ASP A 323 -21.23 4.10 -1.00
N GLY A 324 -20.13 4.71 -1.44
CA GLY A 324 -19.05 5.11 -0.56
C GLY A 324 -18.23 6.25 -1.12
N SER A 325 -17.35 6.77 -0.28
CA SER A 325 -16.39 7.78 -0.70
C SER A 325 -15.03 7.54 -0.07
N VAL A 326 -13.97 7.69 -0.84
CA VAL A 326 -12.58 7.67 -0.34
C VAL A 326 -11.96 9.05 -0.54
N ASN A 327 -11.20 9.53 0.45
CA ASN A 327 -10.39 10.73 0.28
C ASN A 327 -8.97 10.34 -0.13
N VAL A 328 -8.56 10.76 -1.33
CA VAL A 328 -7.20 10.58 -1.81
C VAL A 328 -6.59 11.96 -2.05
N TYR A 329 -5.58 12.28 -1.27
CA TYR A 329 -4.82 13.53 -1.41
C TYR A 329 -5.68 14.81 -1.37
N GLY A 330 -6.73 14.83 -0.54
CA GLY A 330 -7.65 15.97 -0.39
C GLY A 330 -8.83 15.96 -1.36
N GLU A 331 -8.85 15.04 -2.33
CA GLU A 331 -9.98 14.85 -3.25
C GLU A 331 -10.88 13.71 -2.77
N THR A 332 -12.18 13.98 -2.71
CA THR A 332 -13.19 12.96 -2.36
C THR A 332 -13.68 12.27 -3.64
N ILE A 333 -13.39 10.98 -3.76
CA ILE A 333 -13.84 10.12 -4.85
C ILE A 333 -15.04 9.34 -4.36
N ASN A 334 -16.19 9.58 -4.97
CA ASN A 334 -17.39 8.79 -4.73
C ASN A 334 -17.39 7.58 -5.67
N PHE A 335 -17.83 6.44 -5.17
CA PHE A 335 -18.05 5.24 -5.97
C PHE A 335 -19.40 4.61 -5.58
N SER A 336 -19.96 3.85 -6.51
CA SER A 336 -21.23 3.17 -6.35
C SER A 336 -21.11 1.81 -7.03
N LEU A 337 -21.16 0.75 -6.24
CA LEU A 337 -21.01 -0.63 -6.68
C LEU A 337 -22.37 -1.31 -6.61
N SER A 338 -22.86 -1.79 -7.76
CA SER A 338 -24.01 -2.70 -7.79
C SER A 338 -23.51 -4.12 -7.58
N LEU A 339 -24.06 -4.80 -6.59
CA LEU A 339 -23.78 -6.18 -6.27
C LEU A 339 -24.89 -7.05 -6.85
N ASP A 340 -24.53 -7.95 -7.73
CA ASP A 340 -25.37 -9.02 -8.25
C ASP A 340 -24.53 -10.30 -8.17
N VAL A 341 -24.51 -10.89 -6.98
CA VAL A 341 -23.59 -11.98 -6.62
C VAL A 341 -24.42 -13.23 -6.33
N PRO A 342 -24.26 -14.32 -7.10
CA PRO A 342 -24.86 -15.59 -6.75
C PRO A 342 -24.40 -16.04 -5.36
N PRO A 343 -25.21 -16.79 -4.58
CA PRO A 343 -24.83 -17.20 -3.22
C PRO A 343 -23.49 -17.96 -3.15
N SER A 344 -23.10 -18.63 -4.23
CA SER A 344 -21.83 -19.35 -4.35
C SER A 344 -20.58 -18.46 -4.44
N ASP A 345 -20.73 -17.16 -4.73
CA ASP A 345 -19.63 -16.21 -4.96
C ASP A 345 -19.50 -15.16 -3.84
N LEU A 346 -20.28 -15.28 -2.76
CA LEU A 346 -20.27 -14.34 -1.62
C LEU A 346 -18.89 -14.17 -0.97
N SER A 347 -18.04 -15.21 -1.01
CA SER A 347 -16.66 -15.10 -0.51
C SER A 347 -15.76 -14.15 -1.32
N LYS A 348 -16.19 -13.74 -2.51
CA LYS A 348 -15.47 -12.79 -3.40
C LYS A 348 -15.96 -11.35 -3.22
N LEU A 349 -16.93 -11.10 -2.35
CA LEU A 349 -17.53 -9.78 -2.17
C LEU A 349 -16.48 -8.73 -1.80
N TYR A 350 -15.55 -9.08 -0.91
CA TYR A 350 -14.42 -8.21 -0.55
C TYR A 350 -13.58 -7.82 -1.77
N ASP A 351 -13.20 -8.80 -2.60
CA ASP A 351 -12.40 -8.56 -3.81
C ASP A 351 -13.15 -7.65 -4.81
N LEU A 352 -14.47 -7.83 -4.96
CA LEU A 352 -15.30 -6.98 -5.83
C LEU A 352 -15.35 -5.52 -5.36
N ILE A 353 -15.45 -5.30 -4.04
CA ILE A 353 -15.42 -3.95 -3.45
C ILE A 353 -14.06 -3.30 -3.69
N VAL A 354 -12.98 -4.02 -3.40
CA VAL A 354 -11.60 -3.55 -3.61
C VAL A 354 -11.36 -3.22 -5.09
N ASP A 355 -11.78 -4.09 -6.01
CA ASP A 355 -11.62 -3.89 -7.46
C ASP A 355 -12.38 -2.68 -7.99
N ASP A 356 -13.60 -2.41 -7.50
CA ASP A 356 -14.40 -1.26 -7.92
C ASP A 356 -13.79 0.07 -7.39
N ILE A 357 -13.38 0.09 -6.13
CA ILE A 357 -12.68 1.26 -5.55
C ILE A 357 -11.35 1.50 -6.27
N ALA A 358 -10.56 0.45 -6.49
CA ALA A 358 -9.31 0.54 -7.24
C ALA A 358 -9.54 1.11 -8.65
N SER A 359 -10.62 0.68 -9.31
CA SER A 359 -11.03 1.19 -10.61
C SER A 359 -11.46 2.65 -10.58
N ALA A 360 -12.24 3.06 -9.57
CA ALA A 360 -12.66 4.45 -9.38
C ALA A 360 -11.46 5.38 -9.13
N VAL A 361 -10.55 5.00 -8.23
CA VAL A 361 -9.30 5.73 -7.96
C VAL A 361 -8.45 5.82 -9.22
N LYS A 362 -8.29 4.72 -9.95
CA LYS A 362 -7.50 4.69 -11.20
C LYS A 362 -8.09 5.60 -12.28
N ASN A 363 -9.41 5.64 -12.42
CA ASN A 363 -10.10 6.54 -13.35
C ASN A 363 -9.99 8.01 -12.94
N ALA A 364 -9.94 8.29 -11.65
CA ALA A 364 -9.79 9.64 -11.10
C ALA A 364 -8.31 10.10 -11.02
N ALA A 365 -7.33 9.20 -11.13
CA ALA A 365 -5.91 9.48 -10.86
C ALA A 365 -5.34 10.69 -11.61
N THR A 366 -5.65 10.85 -12.89
CA THR A 366 -5.19 12.01 -13.68
C THR A 366 -5.94 13.30 -13.38
N SER A 367 -7.05 13.23 -12.63
CA SER A 367 -7.74 14.40 -12.09
C SER A 367 -7.21 14.77 -10.71
N ILE A 368 -6.87 13.79 -9.88
CA ILE A 368 -6.27 13.97 -8.54
C ILE A 368 -4.86 14.56 -8.68
N PHE A 369 -4.09 14.03 -9.64
CA PHE A 369 -2.77 14.51 -10.00
C PHE A 369 -2.87 15.14 -11.39
N ALA A 370 -3.46 16.33 -11.47
CA ALA A 370 -3.81 16.96 -12.75
C ALA A 370 -2.60 17.34 -13.59
N ASP A 371 -1.47 17.65 -12.93
CA ASP A 371 -0.20 17.90 -13.58
C ASP A 371 0.99 17.28 -12.84
N VAL A 372 2.16 17.33 -13.49
CA VAL A 372 3.40 16.75 -12.96
C VAL A 372 3.83 17.38 -11.63
N SER A 373 3.45 18.62 -11.35
CA SER A 373 3.76 19.31 -10.09
C SER A 373 2.92 18.75 -8.95
N GLU A 374 1.62 18.55 -9.17
CA GLU A 374 0.73 17.92 -8.20
C GLU A 374 1.15 16.47 -7.91
N TRP A 375 1.45 15.71 -8.97
CA TRP A 375 2.00 14.36 -8.84
C TRP A 375 3.31 14.36 -8.04
N ALA A 376 4.26 15.24 -8.36
CA ALA A 376 5.53 15.33 -7.65
C ALA A 376 5.35 15.73 -6.18
N ASN A 377 4.39 16.60 -5.85
CA ASN A 377 4.06 16.92 -4.47
C ASN A 377 3.50 15.69 -3.74
N ALA A 378 2.62 14.91 -4.38
CA ALA A 378 2.08 13.69 -3.80
C ALA A 378 3.17 12.65 -3.52
N VAL A 379 4.14 12.49 -4.44
CA VAL A 379 5.33 11.65 -4.23
C VAL A 379 6.18 12.17 -3.07
N ALA A 380 6.46 13.47 -3.04
CA ALA A 380 7.26 14.09 -1.97
C ALA A 380 6.60 13.95 -0.58
N ASN A 381 5.26 13.92 -0.54
CA ASN A 381 4.47 13.73 0.67
C ASN A 381 4.24 12.25 1.02
N GLY A 382 4.77 11.30 0.24
CA GLY A 382 4.64 9.86 0.50
C GLY A 382 3.27 9.26 0.17
N VAL A 383 2.41 10.01 -0.52
CA VAL A 383 1.07 9.55 -0.93
C VAL A 383 1.15 8.64 -2.16
N VAL A 384 2.11 8.92 -3.04
CA VAL A 384 2.40 8.12 -4.23
C VAL A 384 3.79 7.51 -4.10
N ASP A 385 3.89 6.18 -4.16
CA ASP A 385 5.15 5.48 -4.35
C ASP A 385 5.47 5.41 -5.86
N ALA A 386 6.38 6.28 -6.30
CA ALA A 386 6.75 6.42 -7.71
C ALA A 386 7.66 5.28 -8.16
N SER A 387 7.20 4.51 -9.15
CA SER A 387 7.97 3.41 -9.76
C SER A 387 8.70 3.80 -11.05
N GLU A 388 8.28 4.89 -11.70
CA GLU A 388 8.90 5.41 -12.93
C GLU A 388 9.77 6.65 -12.68
N ASP A 389 10.74 6.86 -13.57
CA ASP A 389 11.57 8.07 -13.59
C ASP A 389 10.73 9.32 -13.88
N VAL A 390 10.96 10.41 -13.13
CA VAL A 390 10.19 11.67 -13.22
C VAL A 390 10.10 12.20 -14.64
N ALA A 391 11.17 12.12 -15.44
CA ALA A 391 11.12 12.63 -16.81
C ALA A 391 10.16 11.83 -17.70
N ASN A 392 10.01 10.51 -17.46
CA ASN A 392 9.02 9.69 -18.17
C ASN A 392 7.61 10.07 -17.78
N VAL A 393 7.33 10.22 -16.48
CA VAL A 393 6.01 10.67 -16.02
C VAL A 393 5.69 12.05 -16.60
N ALA A 394 6.61 13.01 -16.45
CA ALA A 394 6.47 14.35 -16.97
C ALA A 394 6.17 14.36 -18.48
N LYS A 395 6.96 13.64 -19.29
CA LYS A 395 6.84 13.70 -20.75
C LYS A 395 5.71 12.83 -21.30
N ASN A 396 5.63 11.58 -20.86
CA ASN A 396 4.79 10.56 -21.51
C ASN A 396 3.37 10.53 -20.94
N VAL A 397 3.20 10.87 -19.65
CA VAL A 397 1.87 10.96 -19.02
C VAL A 397 1.30 12.38 -19.21
N TYR A 398 2.07 13.40 -18.84
CA TYR A 398 1.58 14.78 -18.80
C TYR A 398 1.93 15.63 -20.03
N GLY A 399 2.78 15.16 -20.95
CA GLY A 399 3.22 15.97 -22.09
C GLY A 399 4.01 17.23 -21.67
N ALA A 400 4.60 17.23 -20.48
CA ALA A 400 5.18 18.39 -19.84
C ALA A 400 6.53 18.80 -20.46
N SER A 401 6.89 20.08 -20.29
CA SER A 401 8.17 20.63 -20.75
C SER A 401 9.37 20.14 -19.91
N GLU A 402 10.58 20.36 -20.41
CA GLU A 402 11.80 20.04 -19.65
C GLU A 402 11.89 20.82 -18.34
N GLN A 403 11.41 22.06 -18.32
CA GLN A 403 11.44 22.89 -17.12
C GLN A 403 10.50 22.31 -16.05
N ALA A 404 9.29 21.90 -16.44
CA ALA A 404 8.36 21.25 -15.53
C ALA A 404 8.91 19.92 -14.98
N ALA A 405 9.59 19.12 -15.81
CA ALA A 405 10.28 17.92 -15.34
C ALA A 405 11.40 18.24 -14.33
N ILE A 406 12.19 19.29 -14.58
CA ILE A 406 13.25 19.74 -13.64
C ILE A 406 12.64 20.17 -12.30
N ASP A 407 11.55 20.92 -12.34
CA ASP A 407 10.87 21.41 -11.14
C ASP A 407 10.26 20.23 -10.36
N ALA A 408 9.67 19.24 -11.04
CA ALA A 408 9.19 18.01 -10.43
C ALA A 408 10.32 17.20 -9.75
N TYR A 409 11.48 17.02 -10.41
CA TYR A 409 12.63 16.39 -9.77
C TYR A 409 13.05 17.14 -8.51
N LYS A 410 13.07 18.48 -8.52
CA LYS A 410 13.43 19.28 -7.34
C LYS A 410 12.43 19.07 -6.20
N THR A 411 11.14 19.03 -6.50
CA THR A 411 10.08 18.79 -5.51
C THR A 411 10.29 17.47 -4.78
N ILE A 412 10.63 16.40 -5.49
CA ILE A 412 10.86 15.08 -4.89
C ILE A 412 12.29 14.87 -4.35
N GLY A 413 13.14 15.91 -4.35
CA GLY A 413 14.53 15.81 -3.85
C GLY A 413 15.54 15.15 -4.80
N GLY A 414 15.23 15.07 -6.10
CA GLY A 414 16.11 14.55 -7.13
C GLY A 414 17.41 15.34 -7.32
N THR A 415 18.50 14.64 -7.63
CA THR A 415 19.82 15.23 -7.82
C THR A 415 20.01 15.80 -9.24
N SER A 416 21.07 16.59 -9.46
CA SER A 416 21.43 17.05 -10.81
C SER A 416 21.73 15.89 -11.78
N THR A 417 22.17 14.74 -11.25
CA THR A 417 22.45 13.54 -12.05
C THR A 417 21.15 12.86 -12.48
N ASP A 418 20.15 12.79 -11.60
CA ASP A 418 18.83 12.24 -11.92
C ASP A 418 18.16 13.07 -13.01
N ILE A 419 18.16 14.40 -12.83
CA ILE A 419 17.68 15.35 -13.84
C ILE A 419 18.40 15.17 -15.18
N ALA A 420 19.73 15.08 -15.17
CA ALA A 420 20.50 14.91 -16.40
C ALA A 420 20.22 13.57 -17.09
N ASN A 421 20.00 12.50 -16.33
CA ASN A 421 19.60 11.20 -16.86
C ASN A 421 18.22 11.27 -17.52
N GLY A 422 17.21 11.80 -16.82
CA GLY A 422 15.86 11.95 -17.36
C GLY A 422 15.82 12.83 -18.61
N LEU A 423 16.49 13.99 -18.57
CA LEU A 423 16.58 14.88 -19.73
C LEU A 423 17.30 14.24 -20.92
N ARG A 424 18.32 13.41 -20.69
CA ARG A 424 19.02 12.69 -21.77
C ARG A 424 18.16 11.57 -22.34
N ASN A 425 17.62 10.70 -21.48
CA ASN A 425 16.99 9.46 -21.89
C ASN A 425 15.59 9.69 -22.45
N THR A 426 14.85 10.63 -21.85
CA THR A 426 13.44 10.86 -22.18
C THR A 426 13.26 12.07 -23.09
N TYR A 427 13.96 13.18 -22.83
CA TYR A 427 13.90 14.40 -23.64
C TYR A 427 14.99 14.49 -24.74
N SER A 428 15.81 13.45 -24.88
CA SER A 428 16.87 13.35 -25.90
C SER A 428 17.83 14.55 -25.91
N LYS A 429 18.11 15.13 -24.74
CA LYS A 429 18.99 16.31 -24.64
C LYS A 429 20.45 15.97 -24.85
N THR A 430 21.16 16.92 -25.44
CA THR A 430 22.62 16.91 -25.60
C THR A 430 23.33 17.48 -24.36
N GLN A 431 24.64 17.22 -24.25
CA GLN A 431 25.49 17.76 -23.18
C GLN A 431 25.37 19.29 -23.04
N GLY A 432 25.39 20.02 -24.15
CA GLY A 432 25.21 21.49 -24.19
C GLY A 432 23.89 21.95 -23.61
N GLN A 433 22.81 21.28 -24.01
CA GLN A 433 21.46 21.62 -23.53
C GLN A 433 21.32 21.33 -22.04
N ILE A 434 21.78 20.17 -21.57
CA ILE A 434 21.74 19.83 -20.14
C ILE A 434 22.61 20.79 -19.32
N THR A 435 23.81 21.13 -19.78
CA THR A 435 24.68 22.11 -19.12
C THR A 435 23.97 23.45 -18.93
N SER A 436 23.26 23.89 -19.98
CA SER A 436 22.52 25.16 -19.97
C SER A 436 21.32 25.11 -19.03
N LEU A 437 20.53 24.03 -19.09
CA LEU A 437 19.35 23.83 -18.26
C LEU A 437 19.70 23.76 -16.77
N LEU A 438 20.69 22.95 -16.39
CA LEU A 438 21.11 22.85 -14.99
C LEU A 438 21.67 24.18 -14.48
N LYS A 439 22.52 24.86 -15.27
CA LYS A 439 23.05 26.19 -14.89
C LYS A 439 21.94 27.22 -14.68
N ASN A 440 20.97 27.28 -15.61
CA ASN A 440 19.85 28.22 -15.53
C ASN A 440 18.93 27.90 -14.34
N ASN A 441 18.92 26.64 -13.91
CA ASN A 441 18.20 26.15 -12.73
C ASN A 441 19.01 26.25 -11.43
N ALA A 442 20.05 27.09 -11.41
CA ALA A 442 20.89 27.44 -10.26
C ALA A 442 21.71 26.27 -9.66
N TYR A 443 21.93 25.19 -10.40
CA TYR A 443 22.88 24.16 -9.99
C TYR A 443 24.32 24.69 -10.01
N SER A 444 25.13 24.27 -9.04
CA SER A 444 26.53 24.67 -8.99
C SER A 444 27.32 24.05 -10.13
N LEU A 445 28.47 24.64 -10.47
CA LEU A 445 29.39 24.07 -11.46
C LEU A 445 29.78 22.62 -11.13
N ASN A 446 29.93 22.28 -9.84
CA ASN A 446 30.27 20.92 -9.44
C ASN A 446 29.12 19.97 -9.73
N ASP A 447 27.88 20.33 -9.38
CA ASP A 447 26.69 19.52 -9.65
C ASP A 447 26.48 19.31 -11.15
N VAL A 448 26.70 20.36 -11.95
CA VAL A 448 26.63 20.31 -13.42
C VAL A 448 27.73 19.41 -13.98
N GLY A 449 28.96 19.58 -13.50
CA GLY A 449 30.10 18.78 -13.93
C GLY A 449 29.92 17.30 -13.61
N ASP A 450 29.48 16.98 -12.39
CA ASP A 450 29.30 15.60 -11.93
C ASP A 450 28.15 14.91 -12.64
N ALA A 451 27.04 15.62 -12.88
CA ALA A 451 25.96 15.13 -13.74
C ALA A 451 26.47 14.81 -15.16
N LEU A 452 27.18 15.75 -15.81
CA LEU A 452 27.71 15.52 -17.16
C LEU A 452 28.74 14.38 -17.20
N LYS A 453 29.58 14.28 -16.17
CA LYS A 453 30.61 13.23 -16.04
C LYS A 453 29.96 11.87 -15.89
N SER A 454 28.94 11.74 -15.02
CA SER A 454 28.23 10.50 -14.77
C SER A 454 27.40 10.08 -16.00
N VAL A 455 26.54 10.99 -16.48
CA VAL A 455 25.55 10.68 -17.52
C VAL A 455 26.21 10.44 -18.88
N TYR A 456 27.18 11.26 -19.28
CA TYR A 456 27.82 11.13 -20.61
C TYR A 456 29.21 10.49 -20.58
N ASN A 457 29.68 10.04 -19.42
CA ASN A 457 31.01 9.45 -19.23
C ASN A 457 32.13 10.33 -19.85
N LEU A 458 32.05 11.64 -19.62
CA LEU A 458 33.00 12.58 -20.22
C LEU A 458 34.40 12.39 -19.63
N GLY A 459 35.41 12.33 -20.49
CA GLY A 459 36.81 12.51 -20.10
C GLY A 459 37.13 13.99 -19.85
N SER A 460 38.23 14.28 -19.13
CA SER A 460 38.62 15.65 -18.74
C SER A 460 38.77 16.62 -19.92
N ASN A 461 39.28 16.17 -21.07
CA ASN A 461 39.37 16.99 -22.29
C ASN A 461 37.99 17.39 -22.84
N ALA A 462 37.05 16.44 -22.92
CA ALA A 462 35.71 16.70 -23.40
C ALA A 462 34.94 17.59 -22.40
N MET A 463 35.10 17.33 -21.10
CA MET A 463 34.52 18.15 -20.04
C MET A 463 35.03 19.60 -20.08
N ALA A 464 36.33 19.81 -20.28
CA ALA A 464 36.90 21.15 -20.39
C ALA A 464 36.31 21.92 -21.58
N ASN A 465 36.18 21.27 -22.74
CA ASN A 465 35.54 21.86 -23.93
C ASN A 465 34.07 22.18 -23.70
N GLN A 466 33.37 21.30 -22.99
CA GLN A 466 31.95 21.45 -22.68
C GLN A 466 31.73 22.64 -21.74
N LEU A 467 32.41 22.66 -20.59
CA LEU A 467 32.21 23.69 -19.57
C LEU A 467 32.76 25.06 -19.99
N LYS A 468 33.77 25.12 -20.88
CA LYS A 468 34.33 26.39 -21.38
C LYS A 468 33.28 27.31 -22.04
N GLN A 469 32.25 26.71 -22.65
CA GLN A 469 31.18 27.47 -23.30
C GLN A 469 30.31 28.25 -22.29
N PHE A 470 30.33 27.84 -21.02
CA PHE A 470 29.41 28.34 -19.99
C PHE A 470 30.11 28.98 -18.79
N TYR A 471 31.38 28.66 -18.55
CA TYR A 471 32.11 29.03 -17.33
C TYR A 471 33.54 29.51 -17.62
N GLY A 472 34.04 30.39 -16.75
CA GLY A 472 35.41 30.90 -16.82
C GLY A 472 36.45 29.84 -16.43
N VAL A 473 37.68 30.02 -16.92
CA VAL A 473 38.81 29.07 -16.74
C VAL A 473 39.06 28.67 -15.28
N THR A 474 38.87 29.58 -14.33
CA THR A 474 39.10 29.30 -12.90
C THR A 474 38.10 28.29 -12.35
N GLY A 475 36.82 28.45 -12.68
CA GLY A 475 35.78 27.50 -12.28
C GLY A 475 36.02 26.14 -12.93
N VAL A 476 36.16 26.13 -14.25
CA VAL A 476 36.43 24.90 -15.03
C VAL A 476 37.68 24.19 -14.53
N GLY A 477 38.77 24.91 -14.32
CA GLY A 477 40.02 24.37 -13.79
C GLY A 477 39.84 23.75 -12.40
N ASN A 478 39.11 24.43 -11.49
CA ASN A 478 38.86 23.91 -10.14
C ASN A 478 38.07 22.60 -10.18
N TYR A 479 37.00 22.54 -10.98
CA TYR A 479 36.24 21.31 -11.17
C TYR A 479 37.10 20.20 -11.77
N LEU A 480 37.85 20.48 -12.83
CA LEU A 480 38.72 19.48 -13.46
C LEU A 480 39.80 18.99 -12.49
N LYS A 481 40.31 19.86 -11.62
CA LYS A 481 41.32 19.51 -10.62
C LYS A 481 40.75 18.55 -9.59
N SER A 482 39.58 18.82 -9.01
CA SER A 482 38.96 17.95 -8.01
C SER A 482 38.27 16.73 -8.64
N GLY A 483 37.41 16.96 -9.63
CA GLY A 483 36.58 15.94 -10.26
C GLY A 483 37.34 14.92 -11.10
N TYR A 484 38.51 15.26 -11.64
CA TYR A 484 39.37 14.31 -12.38
C TYR A 484 40.73 14.09 -11.72
N ASN A 485 40.98 14.67 -10.54
CA ASN A 485 42.25 14.57 -9.81
C ASN A 485 43.49 14.86 -10.70
N LEU A 486 43.40 15.89 -11.54
CA LEU A 486 44.45 16.19 -12.51
C LEU A 486 45.69 16.78 -11.83
N SER A 487 46.87 16.28 -12.21
CA SER A 487 48.14 16.96 -11.93
C SER A 487 48.25 18.28 -12.73
N SER A 488 49.16 19.18 -12.33
CA SER A 488 49.39 20.43 -13.06
C SER A 488 49.81 20.23 -14.52
N ASN A 489 50.56 19.15 -14.81
CA ASN A 489 50.94 18.78 -16.18
C ASN A 489 49.73 18.39 -17.01
N GLN A 490 48.88 17.51 -16.48
CA GLN A 490 47.64 17.09 -17.17
C GLN A 490 46.69 18.28 -17.33
N MET A 491 46.53 19.12 -16.31
CA MET A 491 45.69 20.31 -16.38
C MET A 491 46.13 21.27 -17.49
N ALA A 492 47.44 21.54 -17.60
CA ALA A 492 47.97 22.41 -18.64
C ALA A 492 47.63 21.88 -20.05
N SER A 493 47.79 20.57 -20.26
CA SER A 493 47.45 19.91 -21.53
C SER A 493 45.93 19.92 -21.79
N VAL A 494 45.10 19.66 -20.78
CA VAL A 494 43.63 19.64 -20.89
C VAL A 494 43.11 21.04 -21.24
N LEU A 495 43.52 22.08 -20.51
CA LEU A 495 43.06 23.45 -20.76
C LEU A 495 43.56 23.98 -22.11
N LYS A 496 44.81 23.65 -22.49
CA LYS A 496 45.32 23.96 -23.83
C LYS A 496 44.53 23.24 -24.91
N GLY A 497 44.22 21.96 -24.72
CA GLY A 497 43.39 21.16 -25.63
C GLY A 497 41.99 21.73 -25.78
N ALA A 498 41.44 22.30 -24.70
CA ALA A 498 40.19 23.06 -24.73
C ALA A 498 40.34 24.48 -25.32
N SER A 499 41.49 24.79 -25.92
CA SER A 499 41.79 26.07 -26.56
C SER A 499 41.70 27.28 -25.63
N TYR A 500 41.99 27.12 -24.33
CA TYR A 500 42.20 28.27 -23.45
C TYR A 500 43.52 28.98 -23.80
N GLY A 501 43.52 30.30 -23.70
CA GLY A 501 44.72 31.10 -23.96
C GLY A 501 45.80 30.85 -22.91
N LEU A 502 47.08 30.98 -23.28
CA LEU A 502 48.20 30.71 -22.36
C LEU A 502 48.11 31.54 -21.07
N ASN A 503 47.66 32.79 -21.14
CA ASN A 503 47.53 33.62 -19.93
C ASN A 503 46.50 33.04 -18.96
N ASP A 504 45.35 32.55 -19.46
CA ASP A 504 44.32 31.90 -18.64
C ASP A 504 44.84 30.62 -17.99
N VAL A 505 45.46 29.76 -18.81
CA VAL A 505 46.05 28.49 -18.36
C VAL A 505 47.14 28.74 -17.32
N GLY A 506 48.10 29.62 -17.63
CA GLY A 506 49.20 29.96 -16.75
C GLY A 506 48.72 30.57 -15.44
N ASN A 507 47.77 31.51 -15.49
CA ASN A 507 47.23 32.15 -14.29
C ASN A 507 46.50 31.15 -13.39
N TYR A 508 45.71 30.25 -13.98
CA TYR A 508 45.06 29.19 -13.24
C TYR A 508 46.08 28.23 -12.62
N LEU A 509 47.09 27.78 -13.37
CA LEU A 509 48.14 26.90 -12.84
C LEU A 509 48.92 27.59 -11.71
N LYS A 510 49.19 28.89 -11.84
CA LYS A 510 49.91 29.67 -10.84
C LYS A 510 49.13 29.77 -9.54
N SER A 511 47.82 30.05 -9.58
CA SER A 511 47.00 30.20 -8.37
C SER A 511 46.46 28.85 -7.86
N GLY A 512 45.84 28.06 -8.74
CA GLY A 512 45.18 26.79 -8.43
C GLY A 512 46.13 25.68 -8.03
N PHE A 513 47.34 25.63 -8.60
CA PHE A 513 48.39 24.68 -8.19
C PHE A 513 49.54 25.32 -7.42
N ARG A 514 49.49 26.64 -7.20
CA ARG A 514 50.51 27.39 -6.44
C ARG A 514 51.92 27.20 -6.99
N LEU A 515 52.04 27.06 -8.31
CA LEU A 515 53.33 26.79 -8.96
C LEU A 515 54.27 27.99 -8.87
N ASN A 516 55.54 27.72 -8.56
CA ASN A 516 56.62 28.69 -8.76
C ASN A 516 57.08 28.73 -10.23
N SER A 517 57.97 29.67 -10.58
CA SER A 517 58.43 29.86 -11.96
C SER A 517 59.14 28.64 -12.56
N ASN A 518 59.92 27.89 -11.78
CA ASN A 518 60.61 26.68 -12.25
C ASN A 518 59.60 25.57 -12.61
N GLN A 519 58.64 25.34 -11.73
CA GLN A 519 57.57 24.37 -11.95
C GLN A 519 56.70 24.79 -13.13
N MET A 520 56.32 26.07 -13.21
CA MET A 520 55.53 26.61 -14.32
C MET A 520 56.21 26.41 -15.67
N ALA A 521 57.51 26.72 -15.78
CA ALA A 521 58.27 26.52 -17.02
C ALA A 521 58.25 25.06 -17.48
N SER A 522 58.42 24.13 -16.53
CA SER A 522 58.41 22.69 -16.79
C SER A 522 57.02 22.20 -17.22
N VAL A 523 55.98 22.65 -16.53
CA VAL A 523 54.58 22.30 -16.81
C VAL A 523 54.14 22.80 -18.20
N LEU A 524 54.40 24.07 -18.51
CA LEU A 524 54.01 24.64 -19.80
C LEU A 524 54.80 24.03 -20.96
N LYS A 525 56.09 23.72 -20.76
CA LYS A 525 56.87 22.95 -21.74
C LYS A 525 56.29 21.55 -21.94
N GLY A 526 55.91 20.86 -20.86
CA GLY A 526 55.28 19.55 -20.90
C GLY A 526 53.93 19.54 -21.63
N ALA A 527 53.18 20.63 -21.55
CA ALA A 527 51.98 20.86 -22.36
C ALA A 527 52.27 21.35 -23.80
N SER A 528 53.53 21.27 -24.23
CA SER A 528 54.01 21.64 -25.56
C SER A 528 53.78 23.11 -25.94
N TYR A 529 53.80 24.05 -24.98
CA TYR A 529 53.87 25.48 -25.30
C TYR A 529 55.26 25.86 -25.83
N GLY A 530 55.28 26.74 -26.83
CA GLY A 530 56.54 27.21 -27.43
C GLY A 530 57.35 28.06 -26.44
N LEU A 531 58.68 28.01 -26.55
CA LEU A 531 59.57 28.72 -25.63
C LEU A 531 59.26 30.22 -25.53
N ASN A 532 58.96 30.88 -26.66
CA ASN A 532 58.67 32.31 -26.65
C ASN A 532 57.44 32.63 -25.82
N ASP A 533 56.38 31.82 -25.92
CA ASP A 533 55.15 32.03 -25.16
C ASP A 533 55.39 31.76 -23.68
N VAL A 534 56.05 30.65 -23.35
CA VAL A 534 56.43 30.29 -21.97
C VAL A 534 57.31 31.37 -21.35
N GLY A 535 58.36 31.79 -22.05
CA GLY A 535 59.27 32.83 -21.59
C GLY A 535 58.54 34.16 -21.37
N ASN A 536 57.68 34.57 -22.31
CA ASN A 536 56.91 35.80 -22.19
C ASN A 536 55.95 35.77 -20.99
N TYR A 537 55.24 34.65 -20.80
CA TYR A 537 54.38 34.45 -19.63
C TYR A 537 55.18 34.48 -18.32
N LEU A 538 56.32 33.80 -18.25
CA LEU A 538 57.17 33.80 -17.06
C LEU A 538 57.73 35.20 -16.77
N LYS A 539 58.13 35.93 -17.81
CA LYS A 539 58.67 37.29 -17.69
C LYS A 539 57.63 38.25 -17.12
N SER A 540 56.40 38.22 -17.61
CA SER A 540 55.33 39.11 -17.13
C SER A 540 54.70 38.59 -15.83
N GLY A 541 54.29 37.32 -15.82
CA GLY A 541 53.53 36.69 -14.74
C GLY A 541 54.33 36.45 -13.46
N PHE A 542 55.64 36.20 -13.56
CA PHE A 542 56.53 36.07 -12.41
C PHE A 542 57.52 37.23 -12.27
N ARG A 543 57.47 38.23 -13.16
CA ARG A 543 58.32 39.42 -13.14
C ARG A 543 59.82 39.09 -13.09
N LEU A 544 60.22 38.03 -13.78
CA LEU A 544 61.60 37.54 -13.75
C LEU A 544 62.55 38.52 -14.44
N ASN A 545 63.73 38.74 -13.86
CA ASN A 545 64.84 39.34 -14.58
C ASN A 545 65.56 38.31 -15.48
N SER A 546 66.51 38.76 -16.31
CA SER A 546 67.21 37.89 -17.27
C SER A 546 67.98 36.74 -16.61
N SER A 547 68.62 36.96 -15.47
CA SER A 547 69.37 35.93 -14.73
C SER A 547 68.45 34.85 -14.17
N GLN A 548 67.33 35.26 -13.57
CA GLN A 548 66.31 34.34 -13.07
C GLN A 548 65.68 33.56 -14.22
N MET A 549 65.35 34.23 -15.33
CA MET A 549 64.78 33.60 -16.52
C MET A 549 65.72 32.53 -17.09
N ALA A 550 67.02 32.83 -17.22
CA ALA A 550 68.00 31.87 -17.72
C ALA A 550 68.05 30.59 -16.85
N SER A 551 68.03 30.77 -15.53
CA SER A 551 68.04 29.68 -14.55
C SER A 551 66.75 28.84 -14.62
N VAL A 552 65.60 29.50 -14.70
CA VAL A 552 64.27 28.86 -14.80
C VAL A 552 64.15 28.04 -16.08
N LEU A 553 64.50 28.61 -17.24
CA LEU A 553 64.39 27.91 -18.52
C LEU A 553 65.39 26.74 -18.63
N LYS A 554 66.61 26.90 -18.11
CA LYS A 554 67.56 25.80 -18.00
C LYS A 554 67.03 24.69 -17.08
N GLY A 555 66.44 25.06 -15.95
CA GLY A 555 65.80 24.12 -15.01
C GLY A 555 64.67 23.30 -15.66
N ALA A 556 63.89 23.93 -16.54
CA ALA A 556 62.90 23.26 -17.39
C ALA A 556 63.51 22.50 -18.59
N SER A 557 64.84 22.34 -18.62
CA SER A 557 65.60 21.61 -19.65
C SER A 557 65.47 22.20 -21.07
N TYR A 558 65.29 23.51 -21.22
CA TYR A 558 65.48 24.14 -22.52
C TYR A 558 66.96 24.20 -22.89
N GLY A 559 67.28 24.00 -24.17
CA GLY A 559 68.65 24.03 -24.66
C GLY A 559 69.24 25.44 -24.64
N LEU A 560 70.57 25.54 -24.51
CA LEU A 560 71.26 26.84 -24.42
C LEU A 560 70.90 27.77 -25.57
N ASN A 561 70.87 27.27 -26.81
CA ASN A 561 70.61 28.10 -27.98
C ASN A 561 69.23 28.74 -27.91
N ASP A 562 68.20 27.99 -27.49
CA ASP A 562 66.85 28.51 -27.35
C ASP A 562 66.77 29.55 -26.23
N VAL A 563 67.32 29.21 -25.06
CA VAL A 563 67.36 30.11 -23.88
C VAL A 563 68.12 31.40 -24.20
N GLY A 564 69.32 31.28 -24.77
CA GLY A 564 70.16 32.41 -25.13
C GLY A 564 69.50 33.29 -26.20
N ASN A 565 68.87 32.70 -27.21
CA ASN A 565 68.17 33.47 -28.24
C ASN A 565 66.94 34.20 -27.67
N TYR A 566 66.17 33.56 -26.80
CA TYR A 566 65.07 34.20 -26.08
C TYR A 566 65.56 35.36 -25.21
N LEU A 567 66.64 35.18 -24.45
CA LEU A 567 67.22 36.24 -23.61
C LEU A 567 67.78 37.39 -24.46
N LYS A 568 68.40 37.08 -25.60
CA LYS A 568 68.95 38.07 -26.53
C LYS A 568 67.86 38.96 -27.09
N SER A 569 66.74 38.38 -27.54
CA SER A 569 65.62 39.15 -28.13
C SER A 569 64.73 39.75 -27.05
N GLY A 570 64.26 38.93 -26.10
CA GLY A 570 63.28 39.27 -25.08
C GLY A 570 63.79 40.21 -24.00
N TYR A 571 65.08 40.15 -23.63
CA TYR A 571 65.71 41.08 -22.69
C TYR A 571 66.71 42.03 -23.35
N ARG A 572 66.91 41.92 -24.67
CA ARG A 572 67.80 42.80 -25.45
C ARG A 572 69.22 42.85 -24.88
N LEU A 573 69.71 41.71 -24.40
CA LEU A 573 71.02 41.64 -23.74
C LEU A 573 72.16 41.90 -24.73
N SER A 574 73.18 42.64 -24.27
CA SER A 574 74.49 42.67 -24.93
C SER A 574 75.21 41.32 -24.76
N SER A 575 76.22 41.06 -25.58
CA SER A 575 77.04 39.84 -25.45
C SER A 575 77.73 39.72 -24.09
N SER A 576 78.18 40.83 -23.50
CA SER A 576 78.78 40.83 -22.17
C SER A 576 77.77 40.45 -21.08
N SER A 577 76.60 41.10 -21.04
CA SER A 577 75.54 40.79 -20.09
C SER A 577 75.01 39.36 -20.27
N MET A 578 74.89 38.90 -21.53
CA MET A 578 74.51 37.53 -21.85
C MET A 578 75.50 36.52 -21.25
N THR A 579 76.80 36.77 -21.39
CA THR A 579 77.85 35.89 -20.84
C THR A 579 77.70 35.75 -19.32
N SER A 580 77.46 36.86 -18.62
CA SER A 580 77.24 36.86 -17.17
C SER A 580 75.99 36.09 -16.78
N VAL A 581 74.88 36.33 -17.48
CA VAL A 581 73.58 35.67 -17.25
C VAL A 581 73.69 34.16 -17.45
N LEU A 582 74.31 33.71 -18.54
CA LEU A 582 74.44 32.28 -18.85
C LEU A 582 75.39 31.56 -17.88
N LYS A 583 76.51 32.19 -17.52
CA LYS A 583 77.41 31.64 -16.49
C LYS A 583 76.69 31.54 -15.14
N GLY A 584 75.91 32.57 -14.77
CA GLY A 584 75.10 32.57 -13.55
C GLY A 584 74.04 31.47 -13.51
N ALA A 585 73.44 31.13 -14.66
CA ALA A 585 72.56 29.97 -14.80
C ALA A 585 73.32 28.62 -14.83
N GLY A 586 74.65 28.64 -14.76
CA GLY A 586 75.52 27.47 -14.71
C GLY A 586 75.78 26.79 -16.05
N TYR A 587 75.66 27.50 -17.17
CA TYR A 587 76.13 26.96 -18.46
C TYR A 587 77.65 26.91 -18.51
N GLY A 588 78.19 25.90 -19.19
CA GLY A 588 79.63 25.69 -19.32
C GLY A 588 80.30 26.71 -20.23
N LEU A 589 81.60 26.89 -20.07
CA LEU A 589 82.40 27.80 -20.89
C LEU A 589 82.23 27.53 -22.39
N ASN A 590 82.33 26.27 -22.80
CA ASN A 590 82.28 25.89 -24.21
C ASN A 590 80.92 26.22 -24.82
N ASP A 591 79.83 25.89 -24.13
CA ASP A 591 78.48 26.18 -24.59
C ASP A 591 78.28 27.69 -24.76
N ILE A 592 78.68 28.47 -23.74
CA ILE A 592 78.58 29.94 -23.77
C ILE A 592 79.42 30.52 -24.91
N GLY A 593 80.66 30.07 -25.06
CA GLY A 593 81.58 30.53 -26.11
C GLY A 593 81.03 30.26 -27.51
N ASN A 594 80.56 29.04 -27.76
CA ASN A 594 79.97 28.63 -29.04
C ASN A 594 78.66 29.40 -29.34
N PHE A 595 77.85 29.70 -28.32
CA PHE A 595 76.66 30.54 -28.47
C PHE A 595 77.04 31.99 -28.83
N LEU A 596 78.07 32.56 -28.20
CA LEU A 596 78.54 33.92 -28.50
C LEU A 596 79.11 34.02 -29.92
N GLU A 597 79.82 32.99 -30.37
CA GLU A 597 80.28 32.89 -31.75
C GLU A 597 79.11 32.83 -32.73
N SER A 598 78.21 31.85 -32.57
CA SER A 598 77.14 31.61 -33.54
C SER A 598 76.05 32.69 -33.53
N SER A 599 75.54 33.04 -32.34
CA SER A 599 74.39 33.93 -32.19
C SER A 599 74.76 35.41 -32.17
N TYR A 600 75.91 35.80 -31.61
CA TYR A 600 76.38 37.20 -31.63
C TYR A 600 77.41 37.48 -32.72
N ARG A 601 77.90 36.45 -33.43
CA ARG A 601 78.92 36.58 -34.51
C ARG A 601 80.17 37.29 -34.01
N LEU A 602 80.56 37.02 -32.76
CA LEU A 602 81.74 37.65 -32.16
C LEU A 602 83.02 37.04 -32.67
N SER A 603 84.07 37.86 -32.74
CA SER A 603 85.42 37.38 -32.99
C SER A 603 85.95 36.58 -31.79
N ALA A 604 86.90 35.67 -32.03
CA ALA A 604 87.58 34.91 -30.97
C ALA A 604 88.17 35.82 -29.86
N LYS A 605 88.63 37.03 -30.23
CA LYS A 605 89.11 38.05 -29.29
C LYS A 605 87.99 38.58 -28.40
N ASP A 606 86.83 38.90 -28.97
CA ASP A 606 85.73 39.49 -28.22
C ASP A 606 85.01 38.45 -27.36
N ILE A 607 84.92 37.20 -27.81
CA ILE A 607 84.50 36.05 -26.99
C ILE A 607 85.44 35.91 -25.79
N SER A 608 86.75 35.90 -26.02
CA SER A 608 87.76 35.80 -24.95
C SER A 608 87.64 36.92 -23.92
N LYS A 609 87.36 38.15 -24.36
CA LYS A 609 87.12 39.29 -23.46
C LYS A 609 85.86 39.09 -22.61
N ALA A 610 84.77 38.64 -23.22
CA ALA A 610 83.51 38.40 -22.52
C ALA A 610 83.68 37.30 -21.46
N LEU A 611 84.29 36.16 -21.83
CA LEU A 611 84.57 35.05 -20.91
C LEU A 611 85.49 35.47 -19.77
N LYS A 612 86.54 36.26 -20.05
CA LYS A 612 87.40 36.83 -19.02
C LYS A 612 86.62 37.68 -18.03
N SER A 613 85.72 38.54 -18.54
CA SER A 613 84.98 39.50 -17.71
C SER A 613 84.09 38.85 -16.65
N VAL A 614 83.67 37.61 -16.90
CA VAL A 614 82.87 36.82 -15.96
C VAL A 614 83.72 35.86 -15.11
N GLY A 615 85.04 35.95 -15.19
CA GLY A 615 85.97 35.18 -14.37
C GLY A 615 86.19 33.74 -14.83
N PHE A 616 86.22 33.48 -16.14
CA PHE A 616 86.80 32.24 -16.65
C PHE A 616 88.33 32.36 -16.74
N ASP A 617 89.01 31.28 -16.39
CA ASP A 617 90.47 31.27 -16.27
C ASP A 617 91.16 31.19 -17.63
N THR A 618 92.41 31.65 -17.66
CA THR A 618 93.19 31.73 -18.91
C THR A 618 93.39 30.36 -19.56
N ASP A 619 93.55 29.32 -18.75
CA ASP A 619 93.78 27.96 -19.23
C ASP A 619 92.53 27.41 -19.94
N ASP A 620 91.34 27.57 -19.36
CA ASP A 620 90.08 27.08 -19.94
C ASP A 620 89.71 27.83 -21.23
N VAL A 621 89.78 29.18 -21.20
CA VAL A 621 89.50 30.00 -22.40
C VAL A 621 90.51 29.71 -23.50
N GLY A 622 91.77 29.47 -23.15
CA GLY A 622 92.81 29.09 -24.10
C GLY A 622 92.60 27.71 -24.71
N ASP A 623 92.18 26.72 -23.92
CA ASP A 623 91.83 25.39 -24.43
C ASP A 623 90.58 25.46 -25.33
N PHE A 624 89.57 26.24 -24.98
CA PHE A 624 88.39 26.50 -25.83
C PHE A 624 88.75 27.12 -27.19
N LEU A 625 89.57 28.19 -27.19
CA LEU A 625 90.02 28.83 -28.44
C LEU A 625 90.68 27.83 -29.40
N ARG A 626 91.43 26.87 -28.85
CA ARG A 626 92.16 25.88 -29.65
C ARG A 626 91.27 24.71 -30.08
N LYS A 627 90.49 24.17 -29.16
CA LYS A 627 89.73 22.92 -29.36
C LYS A 627 88.39 23.17 -30.04
N ASP A 628 87.67 24.18 -29.58
CA ASP A 628 86.30 24.45 -30.03
C ASP A 628 86.29 25.47 -31.19
N LEU A 629 87.09 26.55 -31.10
CA LEU A 629 87.20 27.55 -32.18
C LEU A 629 88.28 27.23 -33.23
N GLY A 630 89.06 26.16 -33.04
CA GLY A 630 90.03 25.67 -34.02
C GLY A 630 91.26 26.57 -34.24
N LEU A 631 91.55 27.54 -33.36
CA LEU A 631 92.72 28.40 -33.52
C LEU A 631 94.02 27.62 -33.31
N SER A 632 95.06 28.01 -34.05
CA SER A 632 96.41 27.51 -33.78
C SER A 632 96.85 27.88 -32.35
N LYS A 633 97.75 27.08 -31.76
CA LYS A 633 98.30 27.36 -30.42
C LYS A 633 98.86 28.79 -30.30
N ASN A 634 99.52 29.28 -31.36
CA ASN A 634 100.05 30.64 -31.42
C ASN A 634 98.94 31.70 -31.44
N ASP A 635 97.91 31.48 -32.27
CA ASP A 635 96.83 32.45 -32.44
C ASP A 635 95.93 32.51 -31.20
N ALA A 636 95.72 31.39 -30.51
CA ALA A 636 95.04 31.36 -29.22
C ALA A 636 95.77 32.23 -28.18
N LEU A 637 97.09 32.06 -28.02
CA LEU A 637 97.89 32.86 -27.08
C LEU A 637 97.88 34.36 -27.41
N LYS A 638 98.04 34.71 -28.70
CA LYS A 638 97.94 36.10 -29.17
C LYS A 638 96.56 36.69 -28.90
N THR A 639 95.50 35.91 -29.11
CA THR A 639 94.11 36.32 -28.87
C THR A 639 93.87 36.59 -27.39
N LEU A 640 94.34 35.71 -26.48
CA LEU A 640 94.25 35.91 -25.03
C LEU A 640 94.97 37.19 -24.57
N LYS A 641 96.19 37.44 -25.08
CA LYS A 641 96.94 38.67 -24.79
C LYS A 641 96.17 39.92 -25.25
N LYS A 642 95.59 39.89 -26.47
CA LYS A 642 94.73 40.96 -27.00
C LYS A 642 93.39 41.12 -26.27
N ALA A 643 92.91 40.07 -25.62
CA ALA A 643 91.73 40.09 -24.75
C ALA A 643 92.06 40.58 -23.33
N GLY A 644 93.34 40.83 -23.03
CA GLY A 644 93.80 41.43 -21.79
C GLY A 644 94.03 40.45 -20.65
N PHE A 645 94.15 39.15 -20.92
CA PHE A 645 94.61 38.19 -19.88
C PHE A 645 96.01 38.55 -19.40
N SER A 646 96.32 38.24 -18.14
CA SER A 646 97.62 38.62 -17.56
C SER A 646 98.76 37.91 -18.27
N GLY A 647 99.88 38.62 -18.47
CA GLY A 647 101.04 38.05 -19.15
C GLY A 647 101.56 36.79 -18.44
N SER A 648 101.48 36.73 -17.11
CA SER A 648 101.88 35.57 -16.32
C SER A 648 101.01 34.34 -16.58
N SER A 649 99.69 34.48 -16.67
CA SER A 649 98.79 33.34 -16.95
C SER A 649 98.93 32.86 -18.39
N VAL A 650 99.04 33.77 -19.37
CA VAL A 650 99.30 33.42 -20.77
C VAL A 650 100.66 32.71 -20.92
N LYS A 651 101.67 33.09 -20.12
CA LYS A 651 102.98 32.41 -20.06
C LYS A 651 102.89 30.99 -19.56
N LYS A 652 102.11 30.78 -18.50
CA LYS A 652 101.86 29.44 -17.95
C LYS A 652 101.19 28.55 -19.01
N LEU A 653 100.15 29.05 -19.66
CA LEU A 653 99.45 28.33 -20.72
C LEU A 653 100.35 28.02 -21.93
N ALA A 654 101.20 28.97 -22.36
CA ALA A 654 102.10 28.73 -23.48
C ALA A 654 103.10 27.58 -23.21
N LYS A 655 103.57 27.44 -21.97
CA LYS A 655 104.36 26.29 -21.56
C LYS A 655 103.55 24.99 -21.67
N LYS A 656 102.31 24.98 -21.19
CA LYS A 656 101.36 23.85 -21.33
C LYS A 656 101.15 23.48 -22.81
N PHE A 657 101.14 24.45 -23.71
CA PHE A 657 101.03 24.24 -25.15
C PHE A 657 102.33 23.76 -25.83
N GLY A 658 103.45 23.73 -25.11
CA GLY A 658 104.74 23.21 -25.60
C GLY A 658 105.74 24.25 -26.11
N PHE A 659 105.52 25.55 -25.85
CA PHE A 659 106.46 26.60 -26.29
C PHE A 659 107.69 26.70 -25.37
N LYS A 660 108.90 26.44 -25.92
CA LYS A 660 110.18 26.50 -25.19
C LYS A 660 110.75 27.92 -24.99
N LYS A 661 110.40 28.90 -25.85
CA LYS A 661 110.82 30.31 -25.76
C LYS A 661 109.60 31.23 -25.89
N TRP A 662 109.31 32.01 -24.85
CA TRP A 662 108.05 32.76 -24.71
C TRP A 662 108.09 34.20 -25.26
N TRP A 663 109.29 34.74 -25.51
CA TRP A 663 109.51 36.14 -25.89
C TRP A 663 109.35 36.46 -27.40
N LYS A 664 108.72 35.57 -28.19
CA LYS A 664 108.48 35.80 -29.63
C LYS A 664 107.03 36.17 -29.98
N PHE A 665 106.17 36.48 -29.00
CA PHE A 665 104.73 36.73 -29.20
C PHE A 665 104.16 37.86 -28.31
#